data_AF-A0A931V6T9-F1
#
_entry.id   AF-A0A931V6T9-F1
#
_cell.length_a   1.000
_cell.length_b   1.000
_cell.length_c   1.000
_cell.angle_alpha   90.00
_cell.angle_beta   90.00
_cell.angle_gamma   90.00
#
_symmetry.space_group_name_H-M   'P 1'
#
loop_
_entity.id
_entity.type
_entity.pdbx_description
1 polymer ?
#
loop_
_entity_poly.entity_id
_entity_poly.type
_entity_poly.pdbx_seq_one_letter_code
_entity_poly.pdbx_strand_id
1 'polypeptide(L)'
;MRRWKLSWSPFVLSALAAGCGGGTELAPAPTDGDPANDVVEPDGTLDDGLPDTAEPRDSGADTKDTTTPVDAADGSALDTSTIGDTGDAAPLDTSIIGDVSTDVPDVADTALEVAVDAPSDTCVPIANPCLAAGKVCGTAGDGCGGTVTCAGCSGTCIDGSCDITGAAVCSTAGWCFRHPTPQPFTINDAFLVAPNDVYAVAGNGTILHYDGTKWTGTTGLGTTPFYGVWASSSTDVWAVGGSEFGAPLVFRGDAASGFTSVAVPTTGNMMVGSIWGTSATDIGMIALEGSYTSSWRWNGTALARSSYITSTYRATGGAYESSPTSRWCTTSGALYGWGTTNYAIQDLAAYNSVWGTGTDVFAAGPTGRIKRRIGTTWTAMVTPSAAVTYHDISGSTSSNVYAVGANGTVGVVHRWDGTSWVDVSPPGATTLRAVVAASGLDVLALGDGGAIHKRLLGAWSKDSQTLLTTTITASSAYSADNVWFASKYTATAPTVGLIHWNGAAWDATAVGSVSTVWASGPASALYATEGTSAGIYSVTVGGSPILERSGTFNAIWGTSPADVWAVGQGLIVRRSSGTWSVVTHPLTGTTAQLRALWGSGPNDVWAGGDSGYLLHWDGTSWSLVTSGTTAPILSLSGTSSSDVWAVTASQVIRWNGTAWSVQDTSSTAGNNAISAGGSEVWVASLTTLRRREGTAFVAAPASVGAALRTIAVVPGGKKIWAAGNLGVVVQKSP
;
A
#
# COMPACT_ATOMS: atom_id res chain seq x y z
N MET A 1 41.31 11.12 32.47
CA MET A 1 40.12 11.94 32.14
C MET A 1 39.63 11.54 30.74
N ARG A 2 38.33 11.59 30.45
CA ARG A 2 37.72 10.93 29.28
C ARG A 2 37.72 11.83 28.01
N ARG A 3 37.92 11.22 26.84
CA ARG A 3 37.59 11.79 25.51
C ARG A 3 36.37 11.06 24.93
N TRP A 4 35.63 11.74 24.07
CA TRP A 4 34.51 11.18 23.32
C TRP A 4 34.97 10.54 21.99
N LYS A 5 34.29 9.47 21.58
CA LYS A 5 34.00 9.16 20.17
C LYS A 5 32.74 8.31 20.09
N LEU A 6 31.77 8.73 19.29
CA LEU A 6 30.60 7.95 18.90
C LEU A 6 30.71 7.65 17.41
N SER A 7 30.34 6.44 17.01
CA SER A 7 30.22 6.00 15.62
C SER A 7 29.03 5.06 15.50
N TRP A 8 28.03 5.44 14.71
CA TRP A 8 26.84 4.63 14.46
C TRP A 8 26.98 3.82 13.18
N SER A 9 26.40 2.62 13.18
CA SER A 9 26.15 1.76 12.03
C SER A 9 24.89 0.92 12.35
N PRO A 10 24.16 0.40 11.34
CA PRO A 10 22.72 0.18 11.48
C PRO A 10 22.34 -1.02 12.36
N PHE A 11 21.21 -0.90 13.05
CA PHE A 11 20.58 -2.00 13.77
C PHE A 11 20.02 -3.04 12.80
N VAL A 12 20.57 -4.25 12.87
CA VAL A 12 19.83 -5.49 12.57
C VAL A 12 19.18 -5.93 13.87
N LEU A 13 17.84 -5.97 13.92
CA LEU A 13 17.13 -6.38 15.14
C LEU A 13 16.99 -7.91 15.17
N SER A 14 17.92 -8.58 15.86
CA SER A 14 17.78 -10.00 16.21
C SER A 14 16.77 -10.17 17.35
N ALA A 15 15.90 -11.17 17.23
CA ALA A 15 14.93 -11.48 18.27
C ALA A 15 15.60 -12.15 19.48
N LEU A 16 15.48 -11.54 20.67
CA LEU A 16 15.86 -12.15 21.94
C LEU A 16 14.65 -12.80 22.59
N ALA A 17 14.61 -14.13 22.62
CA ALA A 17 13.62 -14.87 23.36
C ALA A 17 13.97 -14.89 24.86
N ALA A 18 13.17 -14.23 25.68
CA ALA A 18 13.24 -14.34 27.14
C ALA A 18 12.21 -15.37 27.63
N GLY A 19 12.65 -16.35 28.42
CA GLY A 19 11.79 -17.42 28.92
C GLY A 19 10.99 -17.01 30.17
N CYS A 20 9.71 -17.38 30.23
CA CYS A 20 8.86 -17.20 31.40
C CYS A 20 8.81 -18.49 32.24
N GLY A 21 9.40 -18.45 33.44
CA GLY A 21 9.16 -19.46 34.48
C GLY A 21 7.86 -19.16 35.24
N GLY A 22 7.01 -20.15 35.44
CA GLY A 22 5.79 -20.02 36.24
C GLY A 22 6.03 -20.25 37.73
N GLY A 23 5.22 -19.63 38.58
CA GLY A 23 5.19 -19.86 40.03
C GLY A 23 3.85 -19.45 40.63
N THR A 24 3.26 -20.33 41.44
CA THR A 24 1.95 -20.13 42.08
C THR A 24 2.00 -20.59 43.53
N GLU A 25 1.73 -19.71 44.49
CA GLU A 25 0.79 -19.90 45.62
C GLU A 25 0.75 -18.66 46.54
N LEU A 26 -0.09 -18.67 47.57
CA LEU A 26 -0.49 -17.50 48.37
C LEU A 26 -0.24 -17.66 49.88
N ALA A 27 0.65 -16.81 50.43
CA ALA A 27 0.65 -16.32 51.83
C ALA A 27 0.83 -17.36 52.98
N PRO A 28 1.01 -16.93 54.26
CA PRO A 28 1.23 -15.59 54.81
C PRO A 28 2.57 -15.41 55.57
N ALA A 29 2.78 -14.24 56.17
CA ALA A 29 3.88 -13.90 57.10
C ALA A 29 3.63 -14.49 58.53
N PRO A 30 4.58 -14.55 59.50
CA PRO A 30 5.37 -13.39 59.97
C PRO A 30 6.81 -13.65 60.56
N THR A 31 7.36 -12.61 61.21
CA THR A 31 8.43 -12.55 62.25
C THR A 31 9.91 -12.90 61.94
N ASP A 32 10.74 -11.85 62.06
CA ASP A 32 11.99 -11.68 62.85
C ASP A 32 13.05 -12.81 62.94
N GLY A 33 14.34 -12.47 62.70
CA GLY A 33 15.48 -13.29 63.14
C GLY A 33 16.82 -13.12 62.40
N ASP A 34 17.59 -12.08 62.75
CA ASP A 34 19.07 -12.03 62.63
C ASP A 34 19.64 -12.22 64.08
N PRO A 35 20.91 -12.59 64.39
CA PRO A 35 22.09 -12.52 63.50
C PRO A 35 23.21 -13.60 63.67
N ALA A 36 24.30 -13.39 62.90
CA ALA A 36 25.73 -13.53 63.28
C ALA A 36 26.50 -14.88 63.25
N ASN A 37 27.74 -14.76 62.72
CA ASN A 37 29.01 -15.42 63.14
C ASN A 37 29.18 -16.97 62.98
N ASP A 38 30.38 -17.55 62.88
CA ASP A 38 31.80 -17.07 62.79
C ASP A 38 32.58 -18.03 61.84
N VAL A 39 33.49 -17.58 60.96
CA VAL A 39 34.97 -17.51 61.11
C VAL A 39 35.69 -18.84 61.47
N VAL A 40 36.68 -19.25 60.66
CA VAL A 40 38.04 -19.79 61.03
C VAL A 40 38.74 -20.44 59.81
N GLU A 41 40.00 -20.05 59.58
CA GLU A 41 41.04 -20.67 58.72
C GLU A 41 42.12 -21.33 59.66
N PRO A 42 43.07 -22.22 59.25
CA PRO A 42 43.91 -22.05 58.04
C PRO A 42 44.48 -23.36 57.40
N ASP A 43 45.65 -23.18 56.75
CA ASP A 43 46.59 -23.99 55.97
C ASP A 43 46.92 -25.48 56.28
N GLY A 44 47.76 -26.06 55.39
CA GLY A 44 48.37 -27.39 55.51
C GLY A 44 48.97 -27.91 54.18
N THR A 45 50.25 -27.64 53.90
CA THR A 45 50.93 -27.89 52.59
C THR A 45 51.91 -29.07 52.57
N LEU A 46 52.07 -29.70 51.39
CA LEU A 46 53.29 -30.28 50.76
C LEU A 46 52.91 -30.48 49.26
N ASP A 47 53.61 -29.98 48.22
CA ASP A 47 55.00 -30.22 47.74
C ASP A 47 55.23 -31.69 47.31
N ASP A 48 55.88 -32.05 46.20
CA ASP A 48 56.89 -31.36 45.35
C ASP A 48 56.89 -31.77 43.84
N GLY A 49 57.76 -31.18 42.99
CA GLY A 49 58.15 -31.75 41.67
C GLY A 49 58.00 -30.91 40.37
N LEU A 50 58.93 -29.98 40.09
CA LEU A 50 59.07 -29.16 38.85
C LEU A 50 60.27 -29.64 37.96
N PRO A 51 60.65 -29.03 36.80
CA PRO A 51 60.09 -27.90 36.00
C PRO A 51 59.67 -28.37 34.56
N ASP A 52 59.78 -27.72 33.38
CA ASP A 52 60.43 -26.49 32.89
C ASP A 52 59.78 -25.96 31.55
N THR A 53 60.55 -25.25 30.71
CA THR A 53 60.15 -24.33 29.61
C THR A 53 60.44 -24.82 28.18
N ALA A 54 59.71 -24.29 27.17
CA ALA A 54 60.24 -23.35 26.15
C ALA A 54 59.43 -23.29 24.80
N GLU A 55 59.22 -22.08 24.27
CA GLU A 55 59.02 -21.79 22.83
C GLU A 55 60.41 -21.50 22.16
N PRO A 56 60.59 -20.99 20.90
CA PRO A 56 59.66 -20.60 19.82
C PRO A 56 60.15 -20.94 18.37
N ARG A 57 59.54 -20.27 17.36
CA ARG A 57 60.05 -19.86 16.02
C ARG A 57 59.44 -20.48 14.75
N ASP A 58 58.62 -19.68 14.07
CA ASP A 58 58.92 -19.04 12.76
C ASP A 58 59.81 -19.79 11.75
N SER A 59 59.25 -20.08 10.55
CA SER A 59 59.81 -19.73 9.22
C SER A 59 59.26 -20.65 8.10
N GLY A 60 59.46 -20.23 6.84
CA GLY A 60 59.52 -21.16 5.70
C GLY A 60 58.34 -21.15 4.74
N ALA A 61 58.65 -21.03 3.45
CA ALA A 61 57.75 -21.31 2.34
C ALA A 61 58.42 -22.28 1.37
N ASP A 62 57.63 -22.75 0.39
CA ASP A 62 58.02 -23.07 -1.00
C ASP A 62 57.85 -24.52 -1.54
N THR A 63 57.64 -24.55 -2.85
CA THR A 63 57.52 -25.62 -3.87
C THR A 63 57.62 -27.12 -3.51
N LYS A 64 56.78 -27.92 -4.23
CA LYS A 64 57.31 -28.92 -5.17
C LYS A 64 56.40 -29.31 -6.35
N ASP A 65 57.05 -29.81 -7.40
CA ASP A 65 56.55 -30.25 -8.71
C ASP A 65 56.58 -31.80 -8.84
N THR A 66 55.72 -32.40 -9.68
CA THR A 66 55.93 -33.75 -10.27
C THR A 66 55.06 -34.06 -11.53
N THR A 67 55.65 -33.89 -12.71
CA THR A 67 55.75 -34.87 -13.85
C THR A 67 54.53 -35.55 -14.53
N THR A 68 54.50 -35.44 -15.87
CA THR A 68 53.81 -36.22 -16.94
C THR A 68 54.39 -37.65 -17.15
N PRO A 69 53.93 -38.58 -18.06
CA PRO A 69 53.14 -38.48 -19.33
C PRO A 69 51.97 -39.53 -19.45
N VAL A 70 51.42 -40.09 -20.56
CA VAL A 70 51.79 -40.28 -22.00
C VAL A 70 50.58 -40.52 -22.96
N ASP A 71 50.83 -40.37 -24.27
CA ASP A 71 50.32 -41.07 -25.49
C ASP A 71 48.82 -41.28 -25.87
N ALA A 72 48.40 -40.50 -26.89
CA ALA A 72 48.08 -40.93 -28.28
C ALA A 72 46.63 -41.18 -28.80
N ALA A 73 46.47 -40.91 -30.13
CA ALA A 73 45.37 -41.19 -31.07
C ALA A 73 44.06 -40.35 -30.95
N ASP A 74 43.41 -39.86 -32.02
CA ASP A 74 43.80 -39.80 -33.45
C ASP A 74 43.05 -38.70 -34.25
N GLY A 75 43.46 -38.49 -35.52
CA GLY A 75 42.85 -37.74 -36.67
C GLY A 75 41.76 -36.64 -36.48
N SER A 76 41.82 -35.39 -36.98
CA SER A 76 42.42 -34.70 -38.14
C SER A 76 41.43 -34.26 -39.25
N ALA A 77 41.86 -33.26 -40.04
CA ALA A 77 41.30 -32.75 -41.32
C ALA A 77 40.19 -31.67 -41.31
N LEU A 78 40.29 -30.81 -42.34
CA LEU A 78 39.48 -29.64 -42.69
C LEU A 78 39.10 -29.74 -44.19
N ASP A 79 38.01 -29.07 -44.57
CA ASP A 79 37.72 -28.54 -45.93
C ASP A 79 37.52 -29.54 -47.11
N THR A 80 36.45 -29.37 -47.89
CA THR A 80 36.50 -29.07 -49.35
C THR A 80 35.12 -28.99 -50.06
N SER A 81 34.79 -27.77 -50.52
CA SER A 81 34.24 -27.43 -51.86
C SER A 81 32.90 -27.98 -52.45
N THR A 82 32.04 -27.02 -52.85
CA THR A 82 31.35 -26.84 -54.18
C THR A 82 30.04 -27.55 -54.63
N ILE A 83 29.05 -26.69 -54.98
CA ILE A 83 28.18 -26.65 -56.20
C ILE A 83 26.99 -27.65 -56.35
N GLY A 84 25.83 -27.17 -56.85
CA GLY A 84 24.64 -28.03 -57.11
C GLY A 84 23.30 -27.39 -57.59
N ASP A 85 23.31 -26.32 -58.39
CA ASP A 85 22.25 -25.81 -59.33
C ASP A 85 20.72 -25.70 -59.01
N THR A 86 20.26 -24.42 -59.07
CA THR A 86 19.12 -23.81 -59.82
C THR A 86 17.66 -24.36 -59.84
N GLY A 87 16.70 -23.41 -59.90
CA GLY A 87 15.29 -23.63 -60.29
C GLY A 87 14.43 -22.36 -60.08
N ASP A 88 14.02 -21.69 -61.16
CA ASP A 88 13.56 -20.27 -61.14
C ASP A 88 12.05 -20.03 -61.32
N ALA A 89 11.65 -18.78 -61.02
CA ALA A 89 10.53 -17.99 -61.60
C ALA A 89 9.09 -18.05 -61.02
N ALA A 90 8.48 -16.86 -61.02
CA ALA A 90 7.05 -16.54 -60.94
C ALA A 90 6.62 -15.94 -62.34
N PRO A 91 5.52 -15.18 -62.58
CA PRO A 91 4.43 -14.70 -61.70
C PRO A 91 2.99 -14.65 -62.33
N LEU A 92 2.04 -14.04 -61.60
CA LEU A 92 0.93 -13.16 -62.05
C LEU A 92 -0.27 -13.64 -62.95
N ASP A 93 -1.49 -13.44 -62.38
CA ASP A 93 -2.63 -12.64 -62.93
C ASP A 93 -3.97 -13.27 -63.45
N THR A 94 -5.04 -12.48 -63.25
CA THR A 94 -6.45 -12.42 -63.78
C THR A 94 -7.30 -13.67 -64.10
N SER A 95 -8.42 -13.75 -63.36
CA SER A 95 -9.83 -14.05 -63.73
C SER A 95 -10.24 -14.54 -65.13
N ILE A 96 -11.22 -15.48 -65.18
CA ILE A 96 -12.43 -15.34 -66.04
C ILE A 96 -13.62 -16.23 -65.58
N ILE A 97 -14.81 -15.89 -66.09
CA ILE A 97 -16.18 -16.34 -65.75
C ILE A 97 -16.48 -17.80 -66.16
N GLY A 98 -17.39 -18.48 -65.44
CA GLY A 98 -18.08 -19.71 -65.90
C GLY A 98 -19.32 -20.05 -65.05
N ASP A 99 -20.52 -19.87 -65.62
CA ASP A 99 -21.83 -20.07 -64.98
C ASP A 99 -22.58 -21.27 -65.59
N VAL A 100 -23.19 -22.12 -64.75
CA VAL A 100 -24.22 -23.10 -65.12
C VAL A 100 -25.16 -23.36 -63.93
N SER A 101 -26.47 -23.16 -64.12
CA SER A 101 -27.53 -23.64 -63.22
C SER A 101 -28.41 -24.69 -63.91
N THR A 102 -28.98 -25.63 -63.14
CA THR A 102 -30.13 -26.46 -63.56
C THR A 102 -31.03 -26.84 -62.38
N ASP A 103 -32.23 -26.25 -62.39
CA ASP A 103 -33.57 -26.83 -62.18
C ASP A 103 -33.72 -28.38 -62.20
N VAL A 104 -34.81 -29.03 -61.73
CA VAL A 104 -36.23 -28.62 -61.56
C VAL A 104 -36.93 -29.51 -60.46
N PRO A 105 -38.18 -29.26 -60.00
CA PRO A 105 -38.63 -29.63 -58.64
C PRO A 105 -39.85 -30.59 -58.52
N ASP A 106 -40.31 -30.72 -57.26
CA ASP A 106 -41.71 -30.81 -56.78
C ASP A 106 -42.50 -32.14 -56.86
N VAL A 107 -42.99 -32.59 -55.68
CA VAL A 107 -44.30 -33.23 -55.48
C VAL A 107 -44.78 -32.90 -54.05
N ALA A 108 -46.03 -32.45 -53.89
CA ALA A 108 -46.71 -32.32 -52.60
C ALA A 108 -47.88 -33.30 -52.46
N ASP A 109 -48.13 -33.80 -51.24
CA ASP A 109 -49.47 -34.17 -50.79
C ASP A 109 -49.57 -34.09 -49.25
N THR A 110 -50.75 -34.36 -48.68
CA THR A 110 -51.29 -33.60 -47.54
C THR A 110 -51.83 -34.43 -46.38
N ALA A 111 -51.72 -33.81 -45.19
CA ALA A 111 -52.57 -33.95 -44.00
C ALA A 111 -52.95 -35.35 -43.46
N LEU A 112 -52.40 -35.67 -42.28
CA LEU A 112 -53.25 -36.13 -41.17
C LEU A 112 -52.71 -35.57 -39.84
N GLU A 113 -53.55 -34.85 -39.09
CA GLU A 113 -53.14 -34.25 -37.82
C GLU A 113 -53.18 -35.26 -36.67
N VAL A 114 -52.11 -35.27 -35.86
CA VAL A 114 -52.19 -35.56 -34.42
C VAL A 114 -51.49 -34.40 -33.72
N ALA A 115 -52.21 -33.65 -32.90
CA ALA A 115 -51.67 -32.49 -32.22
C ALA A 115 -50.54 -32.89 -31.25
N VAL A 116 -49.41 -32.20 -31.38
CA VAL A 116 -48.36 -32.09 -30.36
C VAL A 116 -48.27 -30.61 -30.04
N ASP A 117 -48.13 -30.26 -28.76
CA ASP A 117 -48.38 -28.90 -28.28
C ASP A 117 -47.59 -27.80 -29.00
N ALA A 118 -48.25 -26.66 -29.18
CA ALA A 118 -47.62 -25.47 -29.75
C ALA A 118 -46.42 -25.03 -28.88
N PRO A 119 -45.34 -24.50 -29.48
CA PRO A 119 -44.30 -23.83 -28.70
C PRO A 119 -44.95 -22.68 -27.94
N SER A 120 -44.76 -22.65 -26.62
CA SER A 120 -45.29 -21.60 -25.76
C SER A 120 -44.65 -20.26 -26.13
N ASP A 121 -45.42 -19.40 -26.80
CA ASP A 121 -44.97 -18.09 -27.32
C ASP A 121 -44.72 -17.03 -26.22
N THR A 122 -44.44 -17.51 -25.01
CA THR A 122 -44.03 -16.75 -23.83
C THR A 122 -42.55 -17.03 -23.58
N CYS A 123 -41.66 -16.26 -24.22
CA CYS A 123 -40.27 -16.28 -23.83
C CYS A 123 -40.14 -15.87 -22.35
N VAL A 124 -39.51 -16.72 -21.54
CA VAL A 124 -39.32 -16.50 -20.11
C VAL A 124 -37.99 -15.77 -19.92
N PRO A 125 -37.98 -14.51 -19.43
CA PRO A 125 -36.73 -13.79 -19.21
C PRO A 125 -35.82 -14.53 -18.22
N ILE A 126 -34.52 -14.53 -18.50
CA ILE A 126 -33.50 -15.14 -17.65
C ILE A 126 -33.61 -14.54 -16.24
N ALA A 127 -33.79 -15.38 -15.24
CA ALA A 127 -33.85 -14.95 -13.85
C ALA A 127 -32.51 -14.32 -13.44
N ASN A 128 -32.50 -12.99 -13.29
CA ASN A 128 -31.30 -12.15 -13.07
C ASN A 128 -30.26 -12.29 -14.21
N PRO A 129 -30.47 -11.62 -15.38
CA PRO A 129 -29.59 -11.74 -16.54
C PRO A 129 -28.16 -11.25 -16.28
N CYS A 130 -27.99 -10.27 -15.38
CA CYS A 130 -26.68 -9.76 -14.97
C CYS A 130 -25.86 -10.85 -14.26
N LEU A 131 -26.48 -11.62 -13.36
CA LEU A 131 -25.82 -12.77 -12.71
C LEU A 131 -25.50 -13.89 -13.72
N ALA A 132 -26.43 -14.22 -14.61
CA ALA A 132 -26.20 -15.23 -15.65
C ALA A 132 -25.07 -14.83 -16.63
N ALA A 133 -24.89 -13.54 -16.89
CA ALA A 133 -23.80 -12.99 -17.69
C ALA A 133 -22.50 -12.72 -16.90
N GLY A 134 -22.47 -12.98 -15.58
CA GLY A 134 -21.33 -12.67 -14.71
C GLY A 134 -21.03 -11.17 -14.54
N LYS A 135 -21.98 -10.28 -14.87
CA LYS A 135 -21.78 -8.82 -14.92
C LYS A 135 -22.28 -8.13 -13.66
N VAL A 136 -21.40 -7.38 -13.01
CA VAL A 136 -21.79 -6.41 -11.97
C VAL A 136 -22.43 -5.16 -12.61
N CYS A 137 -21.92 -4.71 -13.75
CA CYS A 137 -22.34 -3.46 -14.40
C CYS A 137 -22.38 -3.52 -15.94
N GLY A 138 -22.91 -2.45 -16.56
CA GLY A 138 -23.19 -2.38 -17.99
C GLY A 138 -24.56 -2.97 -18.33
N THR A 139 -24.65 -3.78 -19.38
CA THR A 139 -25.91 -4.40 -19.83
C THR A 139 -25.78 -5.91 -20.07
N ALA A 140 -26.88 -6.63 -19.84
CA ALA A 140 -27.05 -8.05 -20.15
C ALA A 140 -28.34 -8.26 -20.95
N GLY A 141 -28.32 -9.15 -21.95
CA GLY A 141 -29.53 -9.52 -22.68
C GLY A 141 -30.43 -10.39 -21.79
N ASP A 142 -31.73 -10.16 -21.81
CA ASP A 142 -32.69 -10.85 -20.94
C ASP A 142 -33.06 -12.29 -21.38
N GLY A 143 -32.49 -12.76 -22.50
CA GLY A 143 -32.82 -14.04 -23.13
C GLY A 143 -33.98 -13.97 -24.13
N CYS A 144 -34.73 -12.87 -24.15
CA CYS A 144 -35.92 -12.64 -24.98
C CYS A 144 -35.77 -11.49 -25.97
N GLY A 145 -34.53 -11.05 -26.22
CA GLY A 145 -34.20 -9.94 -27.12
C GLY A 145 -34.27 -8.55 -26.48
N GLY A 146 -34.73 -8.45 -25.23
CA GLY A 146 -34.61 -7.24 -24.43
C GLY A 146 -33.24 -7.11 -23.76
N THR A 147 -33.01 -5.96 -23.13
CA THR A 147 -31.74 -5.65 -22.46
C THR A 147 -31.99 -5.12 -21.06
N VAL A 148 -31.39 -5.77 -20.05
CA VAL A 148 -31.39 -5.32 -18.66
C VAL A 148 -30.10 -4.55 -18.37
N THR A 149 -30.26 -3.39 -17.75
CA THR A 149 -29.15 -2.58 -17.24
C THR A 149 -28.71 -3.14 -15.89
N CYS A 150 -27.46 -3.59 -15.82
CA CYS A 150 -26.77 -3.94 -14.58
C CYS A 150 -26.33 -2.64 -13.85
N ALA A 151 -25.67 -2.72 -12.69
CA ALA A 151 -25.38 -1.52 -11.89
C ALA A 151 -24.54 -0.46 -12.66
N GLY A 152 -24.59 0.80 -12.22
CA GLY A 152 -23.83 1.88 -12.84
C GLY A 152 -22.33 1.80 -12.53
N CYS A 153 -21.49 1.56 -13.55
CA CYS A 153 -20.04 1.73 -13.49
C CYS A 153 -19.61 2.99 -14.25
N SER A 154 -18.59 3.68 -13.75
CA SER A 154 -18.00 4.89 -14.33
C SER A 154 -16.49 4.78 -14.59
N GLY A 155 -15.94 3.55 -14.61
CA GLY A 155 -14.50 3.28 -14.69
C GLY A 155 -14.14 2.22 -15.72
N THR A 156 -12.85 2.17 -16.07
CA THR A 156 -12.25 1.17 -16.96
C THR A 156 -12.04 -0.17 -16.23
N CYS A 157 -12.48 -1.27 -16.84
CA CYS A 157 -12.25 -2.61 -16.29
C CYS A 157 -10.84 -3.10 -16.62
N ILE A 158 -10.11 -3.59 -15.61
CA ILE A 158 -8.82 -4.30 -15.76
C ILE A 158 -8.94 -5.61 -14.97
N ASP A 159 -8.43 -6.71 -15.53
CA ASP A 159 -8.44 -8.07 -14.96
C ASP A 159 -9.81 -8.55 -14.45
N GLY A 160 -10.90 -8.12 -15.10
CA GLY A 160 -12.27 -8.52 -14.77
C GLY A 160 -12.86 -7.86 -13.51
N SER A 161 -12.04 -7.12 -12.74
CA SER A 161 -12.55 -6.22 -11.70
C SER A 161 -13.17 -4.98 -12.34
N CYS A 162 -14.36 -4.62 -11.88
CA CYS A 162 -14.90 -3.28 -12.05
C CYS A 162 -14.42 -2.44 -10.86
N ASP A 163 -13.37 -1.64 -11.05
CA ASP A 163 -12.94 -0.64 -10.07
C ASP A 163 -14.00 0.48 -10.01
N ILE A 164 -14.93 0.36 -9.05
CA ILE A 164 -15.83 1.43 -8.67
C ILE A 164 -14.98 2.50 -8.00
N THR A 165 -14.98 3.71 -8.55
CA THR A 165 -14.16 4.81 -8.05
C THR A 165 -14.62 5.26 -6.67
N GLY A 166 -14.04 4.68 -5.63
CA GLY A 166 -14.26 5.07 -4.24
C GLY A 166 -14.06 6.58 -4.06
N ALA A 167 -14.97 7.23 -3.34
CA ALA A 167 -14.94 8.68 -3.19
C ALA A 167 -13.71 9.12 -2.36
N ALA A 168 -13.17 10.27 -2.72
CA ALA A 168 -11.98 10.84 -2.09
C ALA A 168 -12.25 11.25 -0.63
N VAL A 169 -11.55 10.64 0.32
CA VAL A 169 -11.53 11.11 1.72
C VAL A 169 -10.63 12.35 1.82
N CYS A 170 -11.06 13.33 2.61
CA CYS A 170 -10.35 14.61 2.78
C CYS A 170 -10.00 14.89 4.24
N SER A 171 -8.87 15.57 4.45
CA SER A 171 -8.54 16.18 5.74
C SER A 171 -9.38 17.44 5.98
N THR A 172 -9.53 17.83 7.25
CA THR A 172 -10.17 19.09 7.66
C THR A 172 -9.48 20.35 7.11
N ALA A 173 -8.23 20.23 6.61
CA ALA A 173 -7.50 21.30 5.93
C ALA A 173 -7.72 21.33 4.40
N GLY A 174 -8.57 20.45 3.86
CA GLY A 174 -8.90 20.36 2.44
C GLY A 174 -7.92 19.55 1.60
N TRP A 175 -7.09 18.68 2.21
CA TRP A 175 -6.24 17.73 1.48
C TRP A 175 -7.01 16.43 1.23
N CYS A 176 -7.37 16.17 -0.03
CA CYS A 176 -8.12 14.98 -0.41
C CYS A 176 -7.22 13.92 -1.07
N PHE A 177 -7.38 12.65 -0.71
CA PHE A 177 -6.78 11.54 -1.45
C PHE A 177 -7.34 11.50 -2.87
N ARG A 178 -6.47 11.44 -3.88
CA ARG A 178 -6.85 11.30 -5.29
C ARG A 178 -6.40 9.97 -5.88
N HIS A 179 -5.37 9.34 -5.30
CA HIS A 179 -4.96 7.98 -5.59
C HIS A 179 -4.14 7.41 -4.42
N PRO A 180 -4.27 6.12 -4.07
CA PRO A 180 -5.50 5.33 -4.25
C PRO A 180 -6.67 5.95 -3.48
N THR A 181 -7.90 5.68 -3.91
CA THR A 181 -9.12 6.10 -3.20
C THR A 181 -9.82 4.87 -2.62
N PRO A 182 -10.58 4.97 -1.50
CA PRO A 182 -10.81 6.18 -0.70
C PRO A 182 -9.56 6.68 0.06
N GLN A 183 -8.60 5.79 0.34
CA GLN A 183 -7.33 6.07 1.04
C GLN A 183 -6.31 4.93 0.75
N PRO A 184 -5.00 5.13 1.03
CA PRO A 184 -3.96 4.09 0.89
C PRO A 184 -3.79 3.16 2.10
N PHE A 185 -4.42 3.47 3.24
CA PHE A 185 -4.09 2.81 4.49
C PHE A 185 -4.79 1.48 4.66
N THR A 186 -4.02 0.49 5.11
CA THR A 186 -4.52 -0.79 5.61
C THR A 186 -5.73 -0.58 6.52
N ILE A 187 -6.82 -1.23 6.14
CA ILE A 187 -8.05 -1.33 6.94
C ILE A 187 -7.87 -2.54 7.87
N ASN A 188 -8.06 -2.33 9.17
CA ASN A 188 -7.73 -3.28 10.23
C ASN A 188 -8.95 -4.07 10.73
N ASP A 189 -10.13 -3.44 10.75
CA ASP A 189 -11.41 -4.01 11.19
C ASP A 189 -12.57 -3.25 10.51
N ALA A 190 -13.74 -3.89 10.44
CA ALA A 190 -14.97 -3.33 9.88
C ALA A 190 -16.23 -3.88 10.58
N PHE A 191 -17.27 -3.05 10.68
CA PHE A 191 -18.54 -3.43 11.27
C PHE A 191 -19.74 -3.02 10.41
N LEU A 192 -20.67 -3.96 10.27
CA LEU A 192 -21.93 -3.83 9.56
C LEU A 192 -23.01 -3.36 10.53
N VAL A 193 -23.56 -2.17 10.30
CA VAL A 193 -24.78 -1.70 10.97
C VAL A 193 -26.01 -2.14 10.15
N ALA A 194 -25.94 -1.97 8.83
CA ALA A 194 -26.93 -2.43 7.86
C ALA A 194 -26.25 -2.69 6.49
N PRO A 195 -26.88 -3.37 5.51
CA PRO A 195 -26.28 -3.63 4.19
C PRO A 195 -25.82 -2.38 3.42
N ASN A 196 -26.33 -1.21 3.81
CA ASN A 196 -26.00 0.12 3.29
C ASN A 196 -25.40 1.07 4.36
N ASP A 197 -24.91 0.53 5.47
CA ASP A 197 -24.33 1.29 6.59
C ASP A 197 -23.18 0.48 7.22
N VAL A 198 -21.94 0.81 6.84
CA VAL A 198 -20.73 0.08 7.25
C VAL A 198 -19.68 1.06 7.73
N TYR A 199 -19.12 0.81 8.91
CA TYR A 199 -17.97 1.54 9.43
C TYR A 199 -16.71 0.67 9.38
N ALA A 200 -15.57 1.27 9.02
CA ALA A 200 -14.29 0.56 8.96
C ALA A 200 -13.17 1.43 9.53
N VAL A 201 -12.11 0.81 10.06
CA VAL A 201 -11.04 1.52 10.78
C VAL A 201 -9.66 1.16 10.25
N ALA A 202 -8.76 2.15 10.20
CA ALA A 202 -7.49 2.03 9.47
C ALA A 202 -6.25 2.52 10.22
N GLY A 203 -5.08 2.13 9.69
CA GLY A 203 -3.76 2.31 10.30
C GLY A 203 -3.24 3.74 10.51
N ASN A 204 -3.96 4.78 10.05
CA ASN A 204 -3.57 6.19 10.19
C ASN A 204 -4.72 7.01 10.82
N GLY A 205 -5.18 6.64 12.03
CA GLY A 205 -6.19 7.40 12.79
C GLY A 205 -7.48 7.73 12.03
N THR A 206 -7.84 6.91 11.03
CA THR A 206 -8.92 7.20 10.08
C THR A 206 -10.06 6.22 10.28
N ILE A 207 -11.28 6.75 10.37
CA ILE A 207 -12.53 6.00 10.43
C ILE A 207 -13.25 6.23 9.10
N LEU A 208 -13.55 5.17 8.37
CA LEU A 208 -14.31 5.19 7.13
C LEU A 208 -15.78 4.87 7.39
N HIS A 209 -16.68 5.45 6.60
CA HIS A 209 -18.12 5.18 6.64
C HIS A 209 -18.68 5.01 5.22
N TYR A 210 -19.45 3.95 5.01
CA TYR A 210 -20.15 3.66 3.76
C TYR A 210 -21.65 3.92 3.93
N ASP A 211 -22.21 4.84 3.13
CA ASP A 211 -23.61 5.26 3.20
C ASP A 211 -24.55 4.50 2.24
N GLY A 212 -24.08 3.39 1.67
CA GLY A 212 -24.77 2.64 0.62
C GLY A 212 -24.46 3.13 -0.80
N THR A 213 -23.84 4.30 -0.95
CA THR A 213 -23.48 4.89 -2.25
C THR A 213 -21.99 5.14 -2.40
N LYS A 214 -21.31 5.58 -1.33
CA LYS A 214 -19.90 5.99 -1.34
C LYS A 214 -19.24 5.73 0.02
N TRP A 215 -17.92 5.65 0.00
CA TRP A 215 -17.09 5.74 1.20
C TRP A 215 -16.77 7.21 1.52
N THR A 216 -16.98 7.60 2.77
CA THR A 216 -16.49 8.85 3.37
C THR A 216 -15.52 8.52 4.50
N GLY A 217 -14.87 9.51 5.09
CA GLY A 217 -13.91 9.27 6.18
C GLY A 217 -13.71 10.44 7.12
N THR A 218 -13.70 10.15 8.42
CA THR A 218 -13.30 11.07 9.48
C THR A 218 -11.79 10.99 9.68
N THR A 219 -11.14 12.14 9.71
CA THR A 219 -9.68 12.31 9.84
C THR A 219 -9.36 13.33 10.95
N GLY A 220 -8.08 13.45 11.31
CA GLY A 220 -7.64 14.38 12.37
C GLY A 220 -7.77 13.85 13.80
N LEU A 221 -8.18 12.59 13.97
CA LEU A 221 -8.30 11.90 15.28
C LEU A 221 -6.93 11.42 15.83
N GLY A 222 -5.83 11.77 15.14
CA GLY A 222 -4.47 11.29 15.39
C GLY A 222 -3.87 10.63 14.14
N THR A 223 -2.65 10.12 14.26
CA THR A 223 -1.98 9.26 13.24
C THR A 223 -1.75 7.84 13.73
N THR A 224 -2.09 7.53 14.98
CA THR A 224 -2.00 6.20 15.58
C THR A 224 -3.08 5.27 14.99
N PRO A 225 -2.81 3.97 14.81
CA PRO A 225 -3.78 3.03 14.27
C PRO A 225 -5.03 2.87 15.13
N PHE A 226 -6.18 2.73 14.47
CA PHE A 226 -7.35 2.05 15.03
C PHE A 226 -7.30 0.56 14.66
N TYR A 227 -7.70 -0.33 15.57
CA TYR A 227 -7.64 -1.78 15.41
C TYR A 227 -9.00 -2.49 15.52
N GLY A 228 -10.00 -1.85 16.12
CA GLY A 228 -11.34 -2.43 16.30
C GLY A 228 -12.45 -1.39 16.17
N VAL A 229 -13.61 -1.81 15.66
CA VAL A 229 -14.81 -0.99 15.50
C VAL A 229 -16.08 -1.77 15.85
N TRP A 230 -16.98 -1.14 16.59
CA TRP A 230 -18.31 -1.67 16.94
C TRP A 230 -19.32 -0.54 17.00
N ALA A 231 -20.59 -0.81 16.69
CA ALA A 231 -21.65 0.17 16.84
C ALA A 231 -22.93 -0.47 17.40
N SER A 232 -23.73 0.30 18.13
CA SER A 232 -25.10 -0.09 18.48
C SER A 232 -26.12 0.35 17.42
N SER A 233 -25.78 1.39 16.66
CA SER A 233 -26.60 2.02 15.61
C SER A 233 -25.74 2.95 14.75
N SER A 234 -26.31 3.49 13.67
CA SER A 234 -25.65 4.45 12.76
C SER A 234 -25.08 5.70 13.47
N THR A 235 -25.63 6.06 14.64
CA THR A 235 -25.30 7.24 15.46
C THR A 235 -24.59 6.91 16.78
N ASP A 236 -24.13 5.67 16.97
CA ASP A 236 -23.43 5.23 18.18
C ASP A 236 -22.33 4.23 17.81
N VAL A 237 -21.31 4.75 17.14
CA VAL A 237 -20.15 4.01 16.65
C VAL A 237 -18.97 4.26 17.57
N TRP A 238 -18.24 3.19 17.87
CA TRP A 238 -17.06 3.19 18.70
C TRP A 238 -15.85 2.67 17.92
N ALA A 239 -14.74 3.41 17.97
CA ALA A 239 -13.47 3.03 17.36
C ALA A 239 -12.36 3.01 18.41
N VAL A 240 -11.55 1.94 18.41
CA VAL A 240 -10.51 1.71 19.43
C VAL A 240 -9.15 1.40 18.82
N GLY A 241 -8.07 1.81 19.51
CA GLY A 241 -6.72 1.69 18.98
C GLY A 241 -5.62 2.20 19.92
N GLY A 242 -4.51 2.63 19.33
CA GLY A 242 -3.34 3.16 20.02
C GLY A 242 -2.03 2.50 19.60
N SER A 243 -1.06 2.47 20.51
CA SER A 243 0.21 1.77 20.36
C SER A 243 0.72 1.32 21.73
N GLU A 244 1.56 0.29 21.77
CA GLU A 244 2.09 -0.33 23.01
C GLU A 244 2.74 0.67 23.97
N PHE A 245 3.30 1.75 23.41
CA PHE A 245 3.99 2.82 24.14
C PHE A 245 3.28 4.18 24.06
N GLY A 246 1.99 4.18 23.71
CA GLY A 246 1.17 5.38 23.54
C GLY A 246 -0.08 5.41 24.42
N ALA A 247 -0.77 6.55 24.40
CA ALA A 247 -2.09 6.68 25.00
C ALA A 247 -3.14 5.84 24.24
N PRO A 248 -4.13 5.26 24.93
CA PRO A 248 -5.21 4.53 24.28
C PRO A 248 -6.07 5.45 23.42
N LEU A 249 -6.42 5.00 22.21
CA LEU A 249 -7.50 5.63 21.45
C LEU A 249 -8.81 4.92 21.77
N VAL A 250 -9.79 5.67 22.28
CA VAL A 250 -11.20 5.26 22.36
C VAL A 250 -12.03 6.44 21.93
N PHE A 251 -12.80 6.29 20.86
CA PHE A 251 -13.66 7.34 20.30
C PHE A 251 -15.10 6.85 20.18
N ARG A 252 -16.06 7.76 20.39
CA ARG A 252 -17.50 7.56 20.22
C ARG A 252 -18.10 8.68 19.37
N GLY A 253 -18.98 8.35 18.42
CA GLY A 253 -19.74 9.31 17.63
C GLY A 253 -20.29 8.69 16.35
N ASP A 254 -20.41 9.50 15.30
CA ASP A 254 -20.81 9.07 13.96
C ASP A 254 -20.22 9.98 12.86
N ALA A 255 -20.48 9.63 11.60
CA ALA A 255 -19.96 10.35 10.43
C ALA A 255 -20.57 11.75 10.20
N ALA A 256 -21.70 12.09 10.83
CA ALA A 256 -22.42 13.35 10.67
C ALA A 256 -22.15 14.34 11.82
N SER A 257 -22.12 13.87 13.08
CA SER A 257 -21.71 14.67 14.24
C SER A 257 -20.19 14.76 14.41
N GLY A 258 -19.45 13.82 13.83
CA GLY A 258 -18.05 13.57 14.13
C GLY A 258 -17.87 12.72 15.39
N PHE A 259 -16.61 12.36 15.65
CA PHE A 259 -16.20 11.48 16.75
C PHE A 259 -15.53 12.25 17.89
N THR A 260 -15.87 11.89 19.12
CA THR A 260 -15.34 12.46 20.37
C THR A 260 -14.53 11.42 21.13
N SER A 261 -13.48 11.84 21.83
CA SER A 261 -12.66 10.92 22.64
C SER A 261 -13.36 10.57 23.96
N VAL A 262 -13.34 9.28 24.31
CA VAL A 262 -13.88 8.77 25.57
C VAL A 262 -12.74 8.66 26.58
N ALA A 263 -12.91 9.24 27.77
CA ALA A 263 -11.89 9.22 28.80
C ALA A 263 -11.66 7.79 29.33
N VAL A 264 -10.44 7.29 29.16
CA VAL A 264 -9.96 6.04 29.79
C VAL A 264 -9.26 6.40 31.10
N PRO A 265 -9.65 5.82 32.26
CA PRO A 265 -9.00 6.09 33.53
C PRO A 265 -7.71 5.25 33.70
N THR A 266 -6.72 5.49 32.84
CA THR A 266 -5.33 5.01 33.00
C THR A 266 -4.36 6.19 33.11
N THR A 267 -3.22 5.95 33.79
CA THR A 267 -2.05 6.85 33.79
C THR A 267 -0.87 6.26 33.01
N GLY A 268 -1.08 5.13 32.33
CA GLY A 268 -0.04 4.37 31.62
C GLY A 268 -0.44 4.05 30.18
N ASN A 269 0.57 3.67 29.40
CA ASN A 269 0.43 3.33 27.99
C ASN A 269 -0.48 2.11 27.80
N MET A 270 -1.34 2.16 26.79
CA MET A 270 -2.30 1.10 26.53
C MET A 270 -2.74 1.08 25.06
N MET A 271 -2.71 -0.09 24.44
CA MET A 271 -3.17 -0.32 23.07
C MET A 271 -4.47 -1.11 23.09
N VAL A 272 -5.60 -0.50 22.72
CA VAL A 272 -6.89 -1.21 22.68
C VAL A 272 -7.00 -1.96 21.35
N GLY A 273 -7.14 -3.29 21.41
CA GLY A 273 -7.02 -4.19 20.27
C GLY A 273 -8.34 -4.81 19.79
N SER A 274 -9.36 -4.89 20.66
CA SER A 274 -10.70 -5.38 20.32
C SER A 274 -11.78 -4.58 21.05
N ILE A 275 -12.96 -4.48 20.43
CA ILE A 275 -14.17 -3.89 21.00
C ILE A 275 -15.42 -4.67 20.55
N TRP A 276 -16.36 -4.87 21.47
CA TRP A 276 -17.68 -5.43 21.21
C TRP A 276 -18.70 -4.82 22.16
N GLY A 277 -19.98 -5.00 21.91
CA GLY A 277 -21.03 -4.61 22.83
C GLY A 277 -22.32 -5.37 22.60
N THR A 278 -23.19 -5.32 23.60
CA THR A 278 -24.56 -5.85 23.57
C THR A 278 -25.59 -4.72 23.44
N SER A 279 -25.22 -3.49 23.82
CA SER A 279 -26.07 -2.29 23.78
C SER A 279 -25.22 -1.01 23.90
N ALA A 280 -25.82 0.16 23.65
CA ALA A 280 -25.20 1.49 23.83
C ALA A 280 -24.67 1.78 25.25
N THR A 281 -25.02 0.93 26.22
CA THR A 281 -24.68 1.01 27.65
C THR A 281 -23.90 -0.20 28.17
N ASP A 282 -23.57 -1.18 27.31
CA ASP A 282 -22.81 -2.36 27.69
C ASP A 282 -21.87 -2.77 26.56
N ILE A 283 -20.63 -2.28 26.65
CA ILE A 283 -19.58 -2.40 25.64
C ILE A 283 -18.31 -2.85 26.35
N GLY A 284 -17.69 -3.93 25.86
CA GLY A 284 -16.43 -4.44 26.36
C GLY A 284 -15.27 -4.16 25.41
N MET A 285 -14.05 -4.12 25.95
CA MET A 285 -12.82 -3.92 25.19
C MET A 285 -11.69 -4.78 25.77
N ILE A 286 -10.78 -5.25 24.92
CA ILE A 286 -9.48 -5.82 25.32
C ILE A 286 -8.36 -4.88 24.90
N ALA A 287 -7.41 -4.70 25.80
CA ALA A 287 -6.23 -3.90 25.58
C ALA A 287 -4.94 -4.61 26.01
N LEU A 288 -3.81 -4.14 25.49
CA LEU A 288 -2.46 -4.53 25.91
C LEU A 288 -1.83 -3.38 26.68
N GLU A 289 -1.39 -3.66 27.91
CA GLU A 289 -0.67 -2.76 28.82
C GLU A 289 0.74 -3.32 29.06
N GLY A 290 1.69 -2.90 28.23
CA GLY A 290 3.02 -3.51 28.21
C GLY A 290 2.95 -5.00 27.88
N SER A 291 3.35 -5.87 28.80
CA SER A 291 3.32 -7.33 28.63
C SER A 291 2.02 -8.00 29.09
N TYR A 292 1.02 -7.24 29.56
CA TYR A 292 -0.21 -7.79 30.14
C TYR A 292 -1.44 -7.42 29.31
N THR A 293 -2.34 -8.38 29.08
CA THR A 293 -3.68 -8.08 28.55
C THR A 293 -4.59 -7.60 29.68
N SER A 294 -5.21 -6.43 29.50
CA SER A 294 -6.26 -5.91 30.39
C SER A 294 -7.59 -5.82 29.67
N SER A 295 -8.68 -5.77 30.44
CA SER A 295 -10.03 -5.75 29.89
C SER A 295 -10.90 -4.72 30.59
N TRP A 296 -11.82 -4.16 29.81
CA TRP A 296 -12.54 -2.94 30.16
C TRP A 296 -14.02 -3.10 29.82
N ARG A 297 -14.87 -2.40 30.57
CA ARG A 297 -16.32 -2.37 30.34
C ARG A 297 -16.84 -0.95 30.51
N TRP A 298 -17.63 -0.53 29.53
CA TRP A 298 -18.45 0.67 29.55
C TRP A 298 -19.84 0.31 30.08
N ASN A 299 -20.36 1.10 31.01
CA ASN A 299 -21.65 0.88 31.69
C ASN A 299 -22.75 1.89 31.31
N GLY A 300 -22.54 2.66 30.24
CA GLY A 300 -23.40 3.78 29.84
C GLY A 300 -22.92 5.15 30.31
N THR A 301 -22.05 5.25 31.32
CA THR A 301 -21.56 6.53 31.86
C THR A 301 -20.04 6.64 32.00
N ALA A 302 -19.34 5.54 32.26
CA ALA A 302 -17.89 5.50 32.40
C ALA A 302 -17.29 4.17 31.92
N LEU A 303 -16.02 4.21 31.52
CA LEU A 303 -15.20 3.02 31.22
C LEU A 303 -14.44 2.61 32.49
N ALA A 304 -14.52 1.34 32.88
CA ALA A 304 -13.81 0.80 34.05
C ALA A 304 -13.15 -0.54 33.74
N ARG A 305 -12.12 -0.92 34.51
CA ARG A 305 -11.51 -2.26 34.41
C ARG A 305 -12.51 -3.35 34.81
N SER A 306 -12.48 -4.46 34.08
CA SER A 306 -13.33 -5.63 34.34
C SER A 306 -12.49 -6.76 34.93
N SER A 307 -12.89 -7.28 36.09
CA SER A 307 -12.37 -8.55 36.62
C SER A 307 -13.01 -9.77 35.96
N TYR A 308 -14.03 -9.59 35.12
CA TYR A 308 -14.84 -10.66 34.54
C TYR A 308 -14.39 -11.10 33.13
N ILE A 309 -13.56 -10.32 32.46
CA ILE A 309 -13.21 -10.55 31.05
C ILE A 309 -11.76 -10.99 30.97
N THR A 310 -11.53 -12.29 30.85
CA THR A 310 -10.24 -12.84 30.39
C THR A 310 -10.20 -13.00 28.87
N SER A 311 -11.36 -13.07 28.17
CA SER A 311 -11.56 -12.83 26.71
C SER A 311 -13.01 -13.14 26.26
N THR A 312 -13.80 -12.20 25.66
CA THR A 312 -15.25 -12.44 25.30
C THR A 312 -15.83 -11.58 24.13
N TYR A 313 -16.24 -12.14 22.97
CA TYR A 313 -16.61 -11.40 21.71
C TYR A 313 -18.12 -11.27 21.39
N ARG A 314 -18.48 -10.77 20.19
CA ARG A 314 -19.83 -10.78 19.55
C ARG A 314 -20.47 -12.17 19.30
N ALA A 315 -21.61 -12.46 19.91
CA ALA A 315 -22.73 -13.09 19.19
C ALA A 315 -24.07 -12.48 19.64
N THR A 316 -25.06 -12.45 18.75
CA THR A 316 -26.43 -12.03 19.09
C THR A 316 -27.07 -13.07 20.02
N GLY A 317 -26.93 -12.85 21.33
CA GLY A 317 -27.42 -13.74 22.39
C GLY A 317 -26.35 -14.27 23.37
N GLY A 318 -25.08 -13.92 23.23
CA GLY A 318 -24.01 -14.32 24.18
C GLY A 318 -22.59 -14.02 23.66
N ALA A 319 -21.56 -14.04 24.51
CA ALA A 319 -20.21 -13.57 24.16
C ALA A 319 -19.07 -14.59 24.39
N TYR A 320 -18.07 -14.64 23.49
CA TYR A 320 -17.03 -15.71 23.36
C TYR A 320 -15.74 -15.37 22.54
N GLU A 321 -14.67 -14.77 23.08
CA GLU A 321 -13.50 -14.36 22.26
C GLU A 321 -12.40 -15.40 22.34
N SER A 322 -11.70 -15.58 21.22
CA SER A 322 -10.32 -16.04 21.31
C SER A 322 -9.49 -14.94 21.96
N SER A 323 -8.96 -15.22 23.15
CA SER A 323 -7.60 -14.80 23.46
C SER A 323 -6.66 -15.62 22.58
N PRO A 324 -6.06 -15.06 21.51
CA PRO A 324 -4.63 -15.24 21.40
C PRO A 324 -4.00 -14.48 22.58
N THR A 325 -2.82 -14.91 23.05
CA THR A 325 -2.06 -14.13 24.04
C THR A 325 -1.48 -12.87 23.38
N SER A 326 -2.35 -11.92 23.05
CA SER A 326 -2.19 -10.85 22.04
C SER A 326 -1.86 -11.37 20.63
N ARG A 327 -1.69 -10.49 19.62
CA ARG A 327 -1.12 -10.89 18.31
C ARG A 327 0.40 -11.22 18.40
N TRP A 328 1.00 -11.18 19.60
CA TRP A 328 2.44 -11.08 19.82
C TRP A 328 3.02 -11.97 20.94
N CYS A 329 2.22 -12.80 21.64
CA CYS A 329 2.73 -13.89 22.49
C CYS A 329 2.11 -15.24 22.08
N THR A 330 2.79 -16.34 22.43
CA THR A 330 2.75 -17.58 21.64
C THR A 330 2.35 -18.83 22.43
N THR A 331 1.69 -18.67 23.58
CA THR A 331 1.36 -19.79 24.49
C THR A 331 -0.10 -19.79 24.91
N SER A 332 -0.81 -20.88 24.57
CA SER A 332 -2.14 -21.31 25.02
C SER A 332 -3.32 -20.34 24.75
N GLY A 333 -4.12 -20.64 23.72
CA GLY A 333 -5.32 -19.88 23.37
C GLY A 333 -6.62 -20.55 23.83
N ALA A 334 -7.16 -20.11 24.97
CA ALA A 334 -8.44 -20.60 25.49
C ALA A 334 -9.59 -19.62 25.17
N LEU A 335 -10.74 -20.18 24.78
CA LEU A 335 -11.89 -19.43 24.27
C LEU A 335 -13.01 -19.37 25.32
N TYR A 336 -13.03 -18.32 26.14
CA TYR A 336 -13.94 -18.19 27.28
C TYR A 336 -15.33 -17.71 26.86
N GLY A 337 -16.34 -17.90 27.73
CA GLY A 337 -17.74 -17.59 27.43
C GLY A 337 -18.43 -16.76 28.52
N TRP A 338 -19.38 -15.94 28.13
CA TRP A 338 -20.16 -15.09 29.05
C TRP A 338 -21.13 -15.93 29.89
N GLY A 339 -20.77 -16.16 31.15
CA GLY A 339 -21.58 -16.89 32.12
C GLY A 339 -20.72 -17.63 33.14
N THR A 340 -21.33 -18.49 33.94
CA THR A 340 -20.64 -19.35 34.93
C THR A 340 -20.08 -20.64 34.33
N THR A 341 -20.09 -20.80 32.99
CA THR A 341 -19.73 -22.06 32.31
C THR A 341 -18.81 -21.79 31.12
N ASN A 342 -17.57 -22.26 31.22
CA ASN A 342 -16.53 -22.06 30.21
C ASN A 342 -16.58 -23.15 29.14
N TYR A 343 -16.65 -22.76 27.86
CA TYR A 343 -16.66 -23.67 26.71
C TYR A 343 -15.37 -23.54 25.88
N ALA A 344 -14.24 -23.65 26.58
CA ALA A 344 -12.91 -23.44 26.02
C ALA A 344 -12.62 -24.36 24.82
N ILE A 345 -12.10 -23.78 23.73
CA ILE A 345 -11.23 -24.55 22.85
C ILE A 345 -10.01 -24.96 23.67
N GLN A 346 -9.85 -26.26 23.93
CA GLN A 346 -8.65 -26.82 24.55
C GLN A 346 -7.61 -27.09 23.46
N ASP A 347 -6.95 -26.03 23.00
CA ASP A 347 -5.93 -26.05 21.95
C ASP A 347 -4.83 -25.06 22.33
N LEU A 348 -3.58 -25.38 22.01
CA LEU A 348 -2.47 -24.45 22.20
C LEU A 348 -2.41 -23.40 21.07
N ALA A 349 -3.21 -23.59 20.01
CA ALA A 349 -3.34 -22.65 18.90
C ALA A 349 -4.09 -21.36 19.27
N ALA A 350 -3.50 -20.23 18.89
CA ALA A 350 -4.20 -18.96 18.77
C ALA A 350 -5.24 -18.98 17.64
N TYR A 351 -6.35 -18.27 17.84
CA TYR A 351 -7.33 -17.92 16.81
C TYR A 351 -7.38 -16.38 16.73
N ASN A 352 -7.60 -15.85 15.53
CA ASN A 352 -7.48 -14.42 15.23
C ASN A 352 -8.84 -13.70 15.27
N SER A 353 -9.91 -14.40 14.89
CA SER A 353 -11.29 -13.91 14.95
C SER A 353 -12.27 -15.08 15.06
N VAL A 354 -13.53 -14.76 15.26
CA VAL A 354 -14.65 -15.64 15.57
C VAL A 354 -15.93 -15.05 14.96
N TRP A 355 -16.95 -15.87 14.64
CA TRP A 355 -18.31 -15.42 14.27
C TRP A 355 -19.37 -16.50 14.56
N GLY A 356 -20.55 -16.13 15.05
CA GLY A 356 -21.57 -17.12 15.40
C GLY A 356 -22.92 -16.58 15.86
N THR A 357 -23.85 -17.52 16.07
CA THR A 357 -25.22 -17.32 16.54
C THR A 357 -25.47 -18.20 17.76
N GLY A 358 -25.21 -17.68 18.96
CA GLY A 358 -25.53 -18.33 20.24
C GLY A 358 -24.86 -19.69 20.44
N THR A 359 -25.54 -20.78 20.06
CA THR A 359 -25.08 -22.17 20.16
C THR A 359 -24.17 -22.62 19.01
N ASP A 360 -24.14 -21.91 17.88
CA ASP A 360 -23.35 -22.24 16.70
C ASP A 360 -22.27 -21.17 16.50
N VAL A 361 -20.98 -21.53 16.59
CA VAL A 361 -19.87 -20.55 16.70
C VAL A 361 -18.67 -21.02 15.89
N PHE A 362 -18.16 -20.18 15.00
CA PHE A 362 -16.97 -20.43 14.19
C PHE A 362 -15.78 -19.63 14.73
N ALA A 363 -14.59 -20.21 14.70
CA ALA A 363 -13.32 -19.59 15.09
C ALA A 363 -12.29 -19.79 13.98
N ALA A 364 -11.60 -18.73 13.54
CA ALA A 364 -10.65 -18.74 12.43
C ALA A 364 -9.26 -18.25 12.87
N GLY A 365 -8.20 -18.82 12.29
CA GLY A 365 -6.82 -18.52 12.69
C GLY A 365 -5.76 -18.87 11.65
N PRO A 366 -4.47 -18.91 12.05
CA PRO A 366 -3.36 -19.19 11.16
C PRO A 366 -3.32 -20.65 10.66
N THR A 367 -2.66 -20.89 9.53
CA THR A 367 -2.41 -22.24 8.95
C THR A 367 -3.69 -23.06 8.67
N GLY A 368 -4.65 -22.45 7.98
CA GLY A 368 -5.90 -23.05 7.51
C GLY A 368 -6.90 -23.41 8.61
N ARG A 369 -6.62 -23.03 9.87
CA ARG A 369 -7.42 -23.46 11.02
C ARG A 369 -8.75 -22.71 11.07
N ILE A 370 -9.83 -23.46 10.90
CA ILE A 370 -11.17 -23.07 11.31
C ILE A 370 -11.73 -24.17 12.22
N LYS A 371 -12.36 -23.78 13.34
CA LYS A 371 -13.18 -24.67 14.18
C LYS A 371 -14.62 -24.17 14.21
N ARG A 372 -15.57 -25.09 14.36
CA ARG A 372 -16.99 -24.80 14.61
C ARG A 372 -17.43 -25.46 15.92
N ARG A 373 -18.12 -24.71 16.78
CA ARG A 373 -18.83 -25.19 17.96
C ARG A 373 -20.28 -25.43 17.60
N ILE A 374 -20.84 -26.58 17.98
CA ILE A 374 -22.29 -26.78 18.02
C ILE A 374 -22.66 -27.17 19.46
N GLY A 375 -23.43 -26.32 20.12
CA GLY A 375 -23.72 -26.43 21.54
C GLY A 375 -22.46 -26.17 22.38
N THR A 376 -21.81 -27.25 22.83
CA THR A 376 -20.62 -27.21 23.69
C THR A 376 -19.36 -27.78 23.02
N THR A 377 -19.52 -28.58 21.95
CA THR A 377 -18.44 -29.33 21.32
C THR A 377 -17.82 -28.54 20.17
N TRP A 378 -16.50 -28.32 20.22
CA TRP A 378 -15.72 -27.75 19.11
C TRP A 378 -15.16 -28.85 18.19
N THR A 379 -15.34 -28.67 16.88
CA THR A 379 -14.87 -29.58 15.83
C THR A 379 -13.99 -28.81 14.83
N ALA A 380 -12.90 -29.43 14.36
CA ALA A 380 -12.07 -28.87 13.30
C ALA A 380 -12.75 -28.99 11.93
N MET A 381 -12.75 -27.89 11.18
CA MET A 381 -13.34 -27.81 9.84
C MET A 381 -12.26 -28.06 8.79
N VAL A 382 -12.60 -28.82 7.74
CA VAL A 382 -11.75 -28.92 6.55
C VAL A 382 -11.86 -27.61 5.76
N THR A 383 -10.73 -27.02 5.39
CA THR A 383 -10.65 -25.79 4.60
C THR A 383 -9.91 -26.04 3.27
N PRO A 384 -10.16 -25.24 2.20
CA PRO A 384 -9.51 -25.42 0.91
C PRO A 384 -7.97 -25.37 0.91
N SER A 385 -7.34 -24.74 1.91
CA SER A 385 -5.88 -24.65 1.99
C SER A 385 -5.36 -24.47 3.42
N ALA A 386 -4.44 -25.35 3.81
CA ALA A 386 -3.71 -25.29 5.08
C ALA A 386 -2.68 -24.14 5.16
N ALA A 387 -2.38 -23.46 4.05
CA ALA A 387 -1.42 -22.35 4.01
C ALA A 387 -2.03 -20.99 4.41
N VAL A 388 -3.35 -20.85 4.36
CA VAL A 388 -4.03 -19.57 4.58
C VAL A 388 -3.91 -19.15 6.05
N THR A 389 -3.54 -17.89 6.31
CA THR A 389 -3.72 -17.29 7.63
C THR A 389 -4.98 -16.44 7.60
N TYR A 390 -6.05 -16.93 8.22
CA TYR A 390 -7.27 -16.14 8.37
C TYR A 390 -7.05 -15.03 9.39
N HIS A 391 -7.42 -13.81 9.03
CA HIS A 391 -7.36 -12.64 9.87
C HIS A 391 -8.71 -12.31 10.50
N ASP A 392 -9.81 -12.54 9.77
CA ASP A 392 -11.17 -12.29 10.25
C ASP A 392 -12.19 -13.31 9.71
N ILE A 393 -13.35 -13.40 10.36
CA ILE A 393 -14.47 -14.26 9.98
C ILE A 393 -15.80 -13.60 10.37
N SER A 394 -16.80 -13.64 9.47
CA SER A 394 -18.08 -12.97 9.65
C SER A 394 -19.18 -13.68 8.86
N GLY A 395 -20.43 -13.62 9.32
CA GLY A 395 -21.54 -14.35 8.73
C GLY A 395 -22.88 -13.66 8.93
N SER A 396 -23.89 -14.16 8.22
CA SER A 396 -25.29 -13.74 8.37
C SER A 396 -26.19 -14.87 8.91
N THR A 397 -25.78 -16.15 8.73
CA THR A 397 -26.42 -17.35 9.30
C THR A 397 -25.35 -18.42 9.55
N SER A 398 -25.63 -19.43 10.37
CA SER A 398 -24.71 -20.58 10.54
C SER A 398 -24.55 -21.45 9.28
N SER A 399 -25.35 -21.20 8.24
CA SER A 399 -25.23 -21.74 6.89
C SER A 399 -24.54 -20.79 5.89
N ASN A 400 -24.09 -19.62 6.33
CA ASN A 400 -23.45 -18.62 5.48
C ASN A 400 -22.46 -17.76 6.27
N VAL A 401 -21.20 -18.20 6.25
CA VAL A 401 -20.09 -17.57 6.97
C VAL A 401 -18.91 -17.40 6.01
N TYR A 402 -18.16 -16.31 6.12
CA TYR A 402 -17.01 -15.97 5.30
C TYR A 402 -15.80 -15.78 6.19
N ALA A 403 -14.69 -16.42 5.86
CA ALA A 403 -13.40 -16.24 6.51
C ALA A 403 -12.43 -15.61 5.51
N VAL A 404 -11.71 -14.57 5.94
CA VAL A 404 -10.76 -13.83 5.09
C VAL A 404 -9.36 -13.82 5.68
N GLY A 405 -8.38 -13.69 4.80
CA GLY A 405 -6.98 -13.73 5.21
C GLY A 405 -6.02 -13.59 4.03
N ALA A 406 -4.86 -14.22 4.17
CA ALA A 406 -3.87 -14.28 3.10
C ALA A 406 -3.17 -15.65 2.99
N ASN A 407 -2.72 -15.96 1.78
CA ASN A 407 -1.68 -16.94 1.49
C ASN A 407 -0.45 -16.20 0.95
N GLY A 408 0.58 -16.02 1.79
CA GLY A 408 1.65 -15.06 1.53
C GLY A 408 1.09 -13.63 1.51
N THR A 409 1.15 -12.96 0.35
CA THR A 409 0.56 -11.62 0.12
C THR A 409 -0.76 -11.65 -0.66
N VAL A 410 -1.20 -12.83 -1.12
CA VAL A 410 -2.44 -13.00 -1.90
C VAL A 410 -3.61 -13.06 -0.94
N GLY A 411 -4.60 -12.18 -1.12
CA GLY A 411 -5.83 -12.14 -0.35
C GLY A 411 -6.72 -13.34 -0.63
N VAL A 412 -7.31 -13.90 0.43
CA VAL A 412 -8.15 -15.10 0.35
C VAL A 412 -9.50 -14.83 1.00
N VAL A 413 -10.60 -15.29 0.37
CA VAL A 413 -11.95 -15.32 0.93
C VAL A 413 -12.53 -16.72 0.75
N HIS A 414 -12.72 -17.44 1.85
CA HIS A 414 -13.43 -18.72 1.84
C HIS A 414 -14.83 -18.55 2.42
N ARG A 415 -15.81 -19.29 1.88
CA ARG A 415 -17.21 -19.26 2.29
C ARG A 415 -17.68 -20.62 2.77
N TRP A 416 -18.24 -20.68 3.96
CA TRP A 416 -19.05 -21.80 4.44
C TRP A 416 -20.44 -21.74 3.80
N ASP A 417 -20.81 -22.77 3.04
CA ASP A 417 -22.11 -22.87 2.36
C ASP A 417 -23.22 -23.59 3.18
N GLY A 418 -22.88 -24.01 4.40
CA GLY A 418 -23.72 -24.89 5.24
C GLY A 418 -23.24 -26.34 5.31
N THR A 419 -22.41 -26.77 4.35
CA THR A 419 -21.89 -28.13 4.19
C THR A 419 -20.37 -28.18 3.99
N SER A 420 -19.80 -27.20 3.29
CA SER A 420 -18.38 -27.15 2.92
C SER A 420 -17.82 -25.72 2.98
N TRP A 421 -16.50 -25.60 3.09
CA TRP A 421 -15.80 -24.34 2.84
C TRP A 421 -15.35 -24.32 1.37
N VAL A 422 -15.88 -23.37 0.58
CA VAL A 422 -15.50 -23.14 -0.82
C VAL A 422 -14.64 -21.89 -0.97
N ASP A 423 -13.72 -21.88 -1.92
CA ASP A 423 -12.95 -20.69 -2.26
C ASP A 423 -13.80 -19.75 -3.13
N VAL A 424 -13.88 -18.48 -2.73
CA VAL A 424 -14.58 -17.40 -3.44
C VAL A 424 -13.72 -16.13 -3.45
N SER A 425 -12.40 -16.26 -3.45
CA SER A 425 -11.46 -15.14 -3.37
C SER A 425 -11.61 -14.15 -4.55
N PRO A 426 -11.54 -12.82 -4.33
CA PRO A 426 -11.53 -11.84 -5.41
C PRO A 426 -10.25 -11.98 -6.26
N PRO A 427 -10.33 -11.90 -7.59
CA PRO A 427 -9.15 -11.86 -8.45
C PRO A 427 -8.20 -10.71 -8.05
N GLY A 428 -6.90 -11.00 -7.98
CA GLY A 428 -5.85 -10.00 -7.69
C GLY A 428 -5.88 -9.39 -6.29
N ALA A 429 -6.64 -9.94 -5.33
CA ALA A 429 -6.71 -9.41 -3.97
C ALA A 429 -5.34 -9.41 -3.26
N THR A 430 -5.05 -8.33 -2.53
CA THR A 430 -3.99 -8.27 -1.50
C THR A 430 -4.52 -8.81 -0.17
N THR A 431 -3.64 -9.07 0.80
CA THR A 431 -3.96 -9.48 2.19
C THR A 431 -5.24 -8.83 2.73
N LEU A 432 -6.27 -9.65 2.95
CA LEU A 432 -7.57 -9.23 3.48
C LEU A 432 -7.62 -9.41 4.99
N ARG A 433 -8.04 -8.38 5.72
CA ARG A 433 -7.95 -8.29 7.18
C ARG A 433 -9.29 -8.28 7.91
N ALA A 434 -10.34 -7.80 7.26
CA ALA A 434 -11.67 -7.65 7.85
C ALA A 434 -12.75 -8.08 6.84
N VAL A 435 -13.84 -8.66 7.32
CA VAL A 435 -14.97 -9.09 6.50
C VAL A 435 -16.30 -8.80 7.17
N VAL A 436 -17.27 -8.30 6.40
CA VAL A 436 -18.65 -8.15 6.85
C VAL A 436 -19.60 -8.81 5.87
N ALA A 437 -20.35 -9.81 6.35
CA ALA A 437 -21.30 -10.56 5.56
C ALA A 437 -22.73 -10.09 5.83
N ALA A 438 -23.31 -9.35 4.89
CA ALA A 438 -24.67 -8.83 5.00
C ALA A 438 -25.73 -9.87 4.58
N SER A 439 -25.40 -10.75 3.64
CA SER A 439 -26.32 -11.78 3.13
C SER A 439 -25.61 -13.04 2.65
N GLY A 440 -26.37 -13.99 2.08
CA GLY A 440 -25.86 -15.16 1.37
C GLY A 440 -24.93 -14.86 0.18
N LEU A 441 -24.97 -13.62 -0.32
CA LEU A 441 -24.32 -13.19 -1.56
C LEU A 441 -23.54 -11.88 -1.42
N ASP A 442 -23.93 -11.03 -0.46
CA ASP A 442 -23.47 -9.65 -0.33
C ASP A 442 -22.50 -9.51 0.85
N VAL A 443 -21.26 -9.13 0.55
CA VAL A 443 -20.11 -9.15 1.47
C VAL A 443 -19.18 -7.99 1.15
N LEU A 444 -18.56 -7.37 2.15
CA LEU A 444 -17.35 -6.55 1.95
C LEU A 444 -16.15 -7.26 2.59
N ALA A 445 -15.03 -7.30 1.87
CA ALA A 445 -13.74 -7.77 2.37
C ALA A 445 -12.70 -6.66 2.19
N LEU A 446 -12.01 -6.29 3.27
CA LEU A 446 -11.18 -5.08 3.35
C LEU A 446 -9.78 -5.42 3.86
N GLY A 447 -8.74 -4.71 3.44
CA GLY A 447 -7.36 -5.12 3.74
C GLY A 447 -6.24 -4.12 3.45
N ASP A 448 -5.07 -4.68 3.10
CA ASP A 448 -3.82 -3.93 2.91
C ASP A 448 -3.84 -3.04 1.65
N GLY A 449 -3.20 -1.86 1.76
CA GLY A 449 -3.17 -0.84 0.70
C GLY A 449 -4.48 -0.05 0.56
N GLY A 450 -5.41 -0.17 1.52
CA GLY A 450 -6.74 0.40 1.42
C GLY A 450 -7.68 -0.38 0.50
N ALA A 451 -7.37 -1.64 0.21
CA ALA A 451 -8.20 -2.51 -0.61
C ALA A 451 -9.60 -2.70 0.00
N ILE A 452 -10.64 -2.46 -0.81
CA ILE A 452 -12.05 -2.73 -0.50
C ILE A 452 -12.63 -3.54 -1.66
N HIS A 453 -12.92 -4.81 -1.42
CA HIS A 453 -13.61 -5.68 -2.37
C HIS A 453 -15.06 -5.85 -1.93
N LYS A 454 -16.00 -5.67 -2.86
CA LYS A 454 -17.43 -5.78 -2.60
C LYS A 454 -18.02 -6.92 -3.42
N ARG A 455 -18.60 -7.89 -2.74
CA ARG A 455 -19.39 -8.96 -3.36
C ARG A 455 -20.84 -8.52 -3.39
N LEU A 456 -21.49 -8.64 -4.54
CA LEU A 456 -22.93 -8.44 -4.71
C LEU A 456 -23.50 -9.57 -5.56
N LEU A 457 -24.61 -10.16 -5.12
CA LEU A 457 -25.32 -11.24 -5.83
C LEU A 457 -24.45 -12.47 -6.23
N GLY A 458 -23.22 -12.58 -5.71
CA GLY A 458 -22.27 -13.65 -6.00
C GLY A 458 -20.98 -13.19 -6.69
N ALA A 459 -20.99 -12.05 -7.39
CA ALA A 459 -19.87 -11.51 -8.16
C ALA A 459 -19.11 -10.42 -7.37
N TRP A 460 -17.83 -10.19 -7.71
CA TRP A 460 -16.97 -9.18 -7.06
C TRP A 460 -16.81 -7.91 -7.91
N SER A 461 -16.95 -6.75 -7.27
CA SER A 461 -16.32 -5.49 -7.66
C SER A 461 -15.22 -5.11 -6.66
N LYS A 462 -14.48 -4.06 -6.99
CA LYS A 462 -13.53 -3.43 -6.08
C LYS A 462 -13.91 -1.95 -5.94
N ASP A 463 -14.12 -1.50 -4.71
CA ASP A 463 -14.62 -0.16 -4.39
C ASP A 463 -13.47 0.83 -4.07
N SER A 464 -12.23 0.37 -4.25
CA SER A 464 -10.99 1.12 -4.03
C SER A 464 -10.10 1.12 -5.27
N GLN A 465 -9.80 2.30 -5.81
CA GLN A 465 -8.92 2.45 -6.98
C GLN A 465 -7.49 2.00 -6.66
N THR A 466 -6.83 1.24 -7.54
CA THR A 466 -5.37 0.98 -7.39
C THR A 466 -4.65 0.89 -8.74
N LEU A 467 -3.93 1.96 -9.12
CA LEU A 467 -3.06 2.00 -10.31
C LEU A 467 -1.57 1.87 -9.95
N LEU A 468 -1.18 2.34 -8.76
CA LEU A 468 0.17 2.23 -8.21
C LEU A 468 0.15 1.81 -6.75
N THR A 469 1.14 1.03 -6.35
CA THR A 469 1.44 0.70 -4.93
C THR A 469 2.85 1.13 -4.53
N THR A 470 3.65 1.62 -5.49
CA THR A 470 5.07 1.97 -5.35
C THR A 470 5.27 3.46 -5.07
N THR A 471 6.49 3.87 -4.72
CA THR A 471 6.78 5.27 -4.38
C THR A 471 6.81 6.16 -5.61
N ILE A 472 5.93 7.16 -5.64
CA ILE A 472 5.99 8.30 -6.57
C ILE A 472 7.15 9.21 -6.15
N THR A 473 8.04 9.53 -7.08
CA THR A 473 9.26 10.34 -6.82
C THR A 473 9.26 11.70 -7.49
N ALA A 474 8.53 11.87 -8.59
CA ALA A 474 8.40 13.16 -9.28
C ALA A 474 6.96 13.42 -9.75
N SER A 475 6.61 14.70 -9.89
CA SER A 475 5.33 15.15 -10.39
C SER A 475 5.49 16.42 -11.21
N SER A 476 4.60 16.64 -12.18
CA SER A 476 4.61 17.83 -13.04
C SER A 476 3.19 18.23 -13.41
N ALA A 477 2.80 19.45 -13.05
CA ALA A 477 1.48 20.01 -13.34
C ALA A 477 1.53 20.95 -14.54
N TYR A 478 0.84 20.58 -15.63
CA TYR A 478 0.59 21.47 -16.76
C TYR A 478 -0.59 22.40 -16.48
N SER A 479 -1.61 21.92 -15.75
CA SER A 479 -2.74 22.74 -15.29
C SER A 479 -3.34 22.22 -13.98
N ALA A 480 -4.40 22.87 -13.50
CA ALA A 480 -5.14 22.45 -12.31
C ALA A 480 -5.67 21.01 -12.40
N ASP A 481 -5.98 20.61 -13.63
CA ASP A 481 -6.64 19.38 -14.01
C ASP A 481 -5.82 18.63 -15.07
N ASN A 482 -4.49 18.84 -15.04
CA ASN A 482 -3.55 18.09 -15.87
C ASN A 482 -2.21 17.92 -15.15
N VAL A 483 -2.02 16.76 -14.52
CA VAL A 483 -0.83 16.48 -13.68
C VAL A 483 -0.33 15.06 -13.90
N TRP A 484 0.97 14.95 -14.18
CA TRP A 484 1.69 13.70 -14.36
C TRP A 484 2.48 13.34 -13.11
N PHE A 485 2.55 12.05 -12.79
CA PHE A 485 3.30 11.49 -11.66
C PHE A 485 4.16 10.32 -12.14
N ALA A 486 5.41 10.27 -11.66
CA ALA A 486 6.39 9.25 -11.98
C ALA A 486 6.73 8.43 -10.74
N SER A 487 6.72 7.10 -10.86
CA SER A 487 7.02 6.17 -9.78
C SER A 487 8.24 5.29 -10.06
N LYS A 488 8.97 4.99 -8.99
CA LYS A 488 10.05 4.01 -9.04
C LYS A 488 9.52 2.60 -8.87
N TYR A 489 9.95 1.71 -9.76
CA TYR A 489 9.47 0.33 -9.84
C TYR A 489 10.32 -0.60 -8.97
N THR A 490 9.66 -1.56 -8.31
CA THR A 490 10.28 -2.70 -7.63
C THR A 490 9.78 -3.99 -8.30
N ALA A 491 10.66 -4.98 -8.46
CA ALA A 491 10.49 -6.13 -9.37
C ALA A 491 9.26 -7.07 -9.15
N THR A 492 8.38 -6.75 -8.21
CA THR A 492 7.25 -7.58 -7.73
C THR A 492 5.89 -6.88 -7.85
N ALA A 493 5.80 -5.75 -8.55
CA ALA A 493 4.60 -4.92 -8.71
C ALA A 493 4.06 -4.97 -10.16
N PRO A 494 2.85 -4.47 -10.46
CA PRO A 494 2.46 -4.19 -11.85
C PRO A 494 3.41 -3.17 -12.50
N THR A 495 3.60 -3.29 -13.81
CA THR A 495 4.59 -2.52 -14.61
C THR A 495 4.19 -1.07 -14.90
N VAL A 496 3.41 -0.42 -14.04
CA VAL A 496 3.03 1.00 -14.19
C VAL A 496 4.11 1.89 -13.56
N GLY A 497 4.65 2.81 -14.35
CA GLY A 497 5.67 3.78 -13.92
C GLY A 497 5.25 5.25 -14.10
N LEU A 498 4.12 5.48 -14.78
CA LEU A 498 3.50 6.79 -14.97
C LEU A 498 1.99 6.69 -14.73
N ILE A 499 1.46 7.65 -13.97
CA ILE A 499 0.02 7.94 -13.94
C ILE A 499 -0.23 9.43 -14.22
N HIS A 500 -1.34 9.73 -14.86
CA HIS A 500 -1.74 11.06 -15.30
C HIS A 500 -3.19 11.34 -14.86
N TRP A 501 -3.41 12.49 -14.25
CA TRP A 501 -4.75 13.00 -13.93
C TRP A 501 -5.20 13.98 -15.01
N ASN A 502 -6.33 13.70 -15.65
CA ASN A 502 -6.85 14.47 -16.78
C ASN A 502 -8.00 15.43 -16.43
N GLY A 503 -8.36 15.54 -15.15
CA GLY A 503 -9.44 16.40 -14.64
C GLY A 503 -10.71 15.65 -14.22
N ALA A 504 -10.94 14.46 -14.78
CA ALA A 504 -12.08 13.60 -14.45
C ALA A 504 -11.67 12.17 -14.10
N ALA A 505 -10.64 11.65 -14.75
CA ALA A 505 -10.16 10.28 -14.60
C ALA A 505 -8.63 10.21 -14.52
N TRP A 506 -8.15 8.99 -14.31
CA TRP A 506 -6.74 8.64 -14.26
C TRP A 506 -6.35 7.77 -15.45
N ASP A 507 -5.33 8.21 -16.19
CA ASP A 507 -4.67 7.44 -17.23
C ASP A 507 -3.37 6.81 -16.66
N ALA A 508 -3.07 5.56 -17.03
CA ALA A 508 -1.90 4.83 -16.55
C ALA A 508 -1.07 4.30 -17.72
N THR A 509 0.26 4.45 -17.67
CA THR A 509 1.16 3.92 -18.70
C THR A 509 2.09 2.86 -18.12
N ALA A 510 2.08 1.68 -18.73
CA ALA A 510 2.96 0.58 -18.37
C ALA A 510 4.40 0.86 -18.85
N VAL A 511 5.26 1.32 -17.93
CA VAL A 511 6.66 1.68 -18.16
C VAL A 511 7.50 1.30 -16.93
N GLY A 512 8.79 1.04 -17.13
CA GLY A 512 9.71 0.73 -16.03
C GLY A 512 9.94 1.91 -15.06
N SER A 513 10.85 1.73 -14.09
CA SER A 513 11.16 2.75 -13.07
C SER A 513 11.45 4.12 -13.68
N VAL A 514 10.65 5.13 -13.33
CA VAL A 514 10.80 6.51 -13.81
C VAL A 514 11.42 7.38 -12.72
N SER A 515 12.50 8.08 -13.04
CA SER A 515 13.17 9.01 -12.12
C SER A 515 12.43 10.35 -12.03
N THR A 516 12.04 10.89 -13.20
CA THR A 516 11.53 12.25 -13.37
C THR A 516 10.56 12.35 -14.56
N VAL A 517 9.63 13.32 -14.50
CA VAL A 517 8.64 13.59 -15.55
C VAL A 517 8.40 15.10 -15.67
N TRP A 518 8.23 15.58 -16.90
CA TRP A 518 7.81 16.93 -17.23
C TRP A 518 6.60 16.87 -18.18
N ALA A 519 5.50 17.51 -17.79
CA ALA A 519 4.28 17.57 -18.57
C ALA A 519 4.47 18.56 -19.75
N SER A 520 4.58 18.02 -20.97
CA SER A 520 4.94 18.77 -22.17
C SER A 520 3.73 19.38 -22.88
N GLY A 521 2.53 18.93 -22.55
CA GLY A 521 1.26 19.40 -23.09
C GLY A 521 0.05 18.76 -22.40
N PRO A 522 -1.19 19.12 -22.80
CA PRO A 522 -2.42 18.64 -22.15
C PRO A 522 -2.65 17.11 -22.18
N ALA A 523 -1.95 16.38 -23.04
CA ALA A 523 -2.05 14.92 -23.13
C ALA A 523 -0.67 14.27 -23.37
N SER A 524 0.42 14.97 -23.06
CA SER A 524 1.78 14.52 -23.38
C SER A 524 2.79 14.86 -22.29
N ALA A 525 3.79 13.99 -22.15
CA ALA A 525 4.91 14.20 -21.23
C ALA A 525 6.24 13.75 -21.86
N LEU A 526 7.34 14.29 -21.35
CA LEU A 526 8.65 13.67 -21.46
C LEU A 526 9.10 13.23 -20.08
N TYR A 527 9.74 12.08 -19.99
CA TYR A 527 10.16 11.47 -18.73
C TYR A 527 11.49 10.73 -18.91
N ALA A 528 12.16 10.41 -17.80
CA ALA A 528 13.39 9.62 -17.84
C ALA A 528 13.29 8.34 -17.02
N THR A 529 13.81 7.25 -17.57
CA THR A 529 13.81 5.92 -16.95
C THR A 529 15.17 5.56 -16.34
N GLU A 530 15.16 4.55 -15.48
CA GLU A 530 16.35 3.98 -14.83
C GLU A 530 16.57 2.51 -15.23
N GLY A 531 17.75 1.96 -14.89
CA GLY A 531 18.08 0.56 -15.16
C GLY A 531 18.50 0.28 -16.61
N THR A 532 18.21 -0.93 -17.09
CA THR A 532 18.65 -1.44 -18.41
C THR A 532 18.05 -0.70 -19.61
N SER A 533 16.92 -0.02 -19.42
CA SER A 533 16.22 0.76 -20.46
C SER A 533 16.36 2.28 -20.25
N ALA A 534 17.37 2.73 -19.50
CA ALA A 534 17.56 4.12 -19.12
C ALA A 534 17.67 5.07 -20.33
N GLY A 535 16.74 6.02 -20.42
CA GLY A 535 16.69 7.04 -21.45
C GLY A 535 15.65 8.10 -21.14
N ILE A 536 15.64 9.18 -21.93
CA ILE A 536 14.53 10.11 -22.08
C ILE A 536 13.55 9.50 -23.06
N TYR A 537 12.26 9.53 -22.73
CA TYR A 537 11.17 9.07 -23.57
C TYR A 537 10.11 10.18 -23.69
N SER A 538 9.41 10.21 -24.82
CA SER A 538 8.17 10.96 -24.99
C SER A 538 6.97 10.01 -25.02
N VAL A 539 5.83 10.47 -24.48
CA VAL A 539 4.57 9.73 -24.46
C VAL A 539 3.39 10.67 -24.65
N THR A 540 2.34 10.16 -25.31
CA THR A 540 1.01 10.78 -25.39
C THR A 540 0.01 9.81 -24.77
N VAL A 541 -1.03 10.30 -24.08
CA VAL A 541 -2.07 9.45 -23.47
C VAL A 541 -2.65 8.47 -24.50
N GLY A 542 -2.70 7.18 -24.15
CA GLY A 542 -3.13 6.09 -25.04
C GLY A 542 -2.12 5.66 -26.11
N GLY A 543 -0.99 6.34 -26.25
CA GLY A 543 0.08 6.02 -27.21
C GLY A 543 1.25 5.24 -26.60
N SER A 544 1.96 4.49 -27.42
CA SER A 544 3.21 3.83 -27.01
C SER A 544 4.34 4.84 -26.75
N PRO A 545 5.18 4.63 -25.72
CA PRO A 545 6.37 5.45 -25.51
C PRO A 545 7.36 5.41 -26.68
N ILE A 546 8.01 6.55 -26.95
CA ILE A 546 9.06 6.71 -27.95
C ILE A 546 10.37 7.06 -27.24
N LEU A 547 11.44 6.31 -27.51
CA LEU A 547 12.78 6.62 -27.01
C LEU A 547 13.34 7.84 -27.73
N GLU A 548 13.59 8.91 -26.98
CA GLU A 548 14.13 10.19 -27.47
C GLU A 548 15.66 10.24 -27.37
N ARG A 549 16.22 9.69 -26.29
CA ARG A 549 17.67 9.66 -26.04
C ARG A 549 18.04 8.61 -24.98
N SER A 550 19.04 7.76 -25.23
CA SER A 550 19.58 6.86 -24.20
C SER A 550 20.43 7.59 -23.14
N GLY A 551 20.42 7.10 -21.90
CA GLY A 551 21.19 7.63 -20.76
C GLY A 551 20.38 7.80 -19.48
N THR A 552 21.04 7.88 -18.32
CA THR A 552 20.36 8.10 -17.04
C THR A 552 20.23 9.59 -16.74
N PHE A 553 19.00 10.08 -16.54
CA PHE A 553 18.72 11.47 -16.21
C PHE A 553 17.94 11.59 -14.90
N ASN A 554 18.31 12.56 -14.07
CA ASN A 554 17.78 12.82 -12.73
C ASN A 554 16.64 13.85 -12.74
N ALA A 555 16.73 14.86 -13.62
CA ALA A 555 15.69 15.86 -13.83
C ALA A 555 15.52 16.19 -15.31
N ILE A 556 14.28 16.53 -15.68
CA ILE A 556 13.87 17.00 -17.00
C ILE A 556 12.91 18.20 -16.82
N TRP A 557 13.05 19.22 -17.67
CA TRP A 557 12.23 20.43 -17.65
C TRP A 557 12.27 21.09 -19.04
N GLY A 558 11.22 21.76 -19.47
CA GLY A 558 11.22 22.48 -20.75
C GLY A 558 10.34 23.73 -20.76
N THR A 559 10.55 24.56 -21.78
CA THR A 559 9.67 25.70 -22.10
C THR A 559 8.58 25.30 -23.09
N SER A 560 8.87 24.32 -23.95
CA SER A 560 7.99 23.78 -24.97
C SER A 560 8.49 22.39 -25.40
N PRO A 561 7.68 21.55 -26.09
CA PRO A 561 8.15 20.26 -26.61
C PRO A 561 9.39 20.34 -27.54
N ALA A 562 9.71 21.52 -28.06
CA ALA A 562 10.85 21.77 -28.95
C ALA A 562 12.09 22.35 -28.23
N ASP A 563 11.96 22.80 -26.98
CA ASP A 563 13.03 23.34 -26.12
C ASP A 563 12.93 22.73 -24.72
N VAL A 564 13.68 21.64 -24.52
CA VAL A 564 13.66 20.79 -23.32
C VAL A 564 15.08 20.55 -22.85
N TRP A 565 15.31 20.59 -21.54
CA TRP A 565 16.57 20.34 -20.88
C TRP A 565 16.46 19.09 -20.00
N ALA A 566 17.53 18.30 -19.94
CA ALA A 566 17.67 17.21 -18.98
C ALA A 566 19.10 17.13 -18.42
N VAL A 567 19.23 16.65 -17.19
CA VAL A 567 20.54 16.52 -16.50
C VAL A 567 20.71 15.16 -15.83
N GLY A 568 21.93 14.63 -15.85
CA GLY A 568 22.29 13.34 -15.24
C GLY A 568 23.65 12.84 -15.72
N GLN A 569 24.28 11.94 -14.97
CA GLN A 569 25.65 11.46 -15.21
C GLN A 569 26.70 12.59 -15.41
N GLY A 570 26.50 13.75 -14.77
CA GLY A 570 27.33 14.95 -14.95
C GLY A 570 27.14 15.70 -16.29
N LEU A 571 26.20 15.26 -17.13
CA LEU A 571 25.85 15.92 -18.40
C LEU A 571 24.67 16.89 -18.22
N ILE A 572 24.68 17.92 -19.07
CA ILE A 572 23.49 18.71 -19.43
C ILE A 572 23.21 18.41 -20.90
N VAL A 573 21.96 18.11 -21.24
CA VAL A 573 21.50 17.93 -22.62
C VAL A 573 20.31 18.84 -22.91
N ARG A 574 20.24 19.37 -24.13
CA ARG A 574 19.15 20.22 -24.63
C ARG A 574 18.56 19.62 -25.89
N ARG A 575 17.25 19.47 -25.94
CA ARG A 575 16.47 19.35 -27.17
C ARG A 575 16.28 20.75 -27.73
N SER A 576 16.74 21.00 -28.95
CA SER A 576 16.45 22.23 -29.68
C SER A 576 16.03 21.88 -31.10
N SER A 577 14.89 22.43 -31.54
CA SER A 577 14.29 22.12 -32.85
C SER A 577 14.15 20.62 -33.10
N GLY A 578 13.77 19.87 -32.06
CA GLY A 578 13.60 18.41 -32.07
C GLY A 578 14.85 17.59 -31.72
N THR A 579 16.05 18.11 -31.99
CA THR A 579 17.33 17.37 -31.86
C THR A 579 17.96 17.52 -30.47
N TRP A 580 18.42 16.42 -29.87
CA TRP A 580 19.11 16.41 -28.58
C TRP A 580 20.63 16.55 -28.70
N SER A 581 21.20 17.67 -28.25
CA SER A 581 22.64 17.90 -28.13
C SER A 581 23.11 17.87 -26.66
N VAL A 582 24.39 17.59 -26.44
CA VAL A 582 25.06 17.84 -25.15
C VAL A 582 25.46 19.31 -25.10
N VAL A 583 25.23 19.98 -23.97
CA VAL A 583 25.63 21.37 -23.75
C VAL A 583 26.76 21.40 -22.73
N THR A 584 27.85 22.08 -23.06
CA THR A 584 29.00 22.24 -22.17
C THR A 584 28.70 23.21 -21.02
N HIS A 585 29.33 22.96 -19.88
CA HIS A 585 29.14 23.72 -18.65
C HIS A 585 30.40 23.70 -17.76
N PRO A 586 30.58 24.63 -16.81
CA PRO A 586 31.78 24.74 -15.96
C PRO A 586 32.20 23.49 -15.16
N LEU A 587 31.32 22.48 -15.01
CA LEU A 587 31.62 21.22 -14.31
C LEU A 587 31.82 20.04 -15.28
N THR A 588 31.92 20.28 -16.59
CA THR A 588 32.15 19.25 -17.62
C THR A 588 33.48 18.54 -17.38
N GLY A 589 33.47 17.20 -17.36
CA GLY A 589 34.64 16.39 -17.04
C GLY A 589 34.89 16.17 -15.54
N THR A 590 34.06 16.73 -14.66
CA THR A 590 34.03 16.37 -13.23
C THR A 590 33.07 15.20 -12.96
N THR A 591 33.12 14.63 -11.76
CA THR A 591 32.18 13.58 -11.30
C THR A 591 30.87 14.13 -10.70
N ALA A 592 30.67 15.45 -10.70
CA ALA A 592 29.55 16.11 -10.03
C ALA A 592 28.19 15.71 -10.64
N GLN A 593 27.28 15.17 -9.84
CA GLN A 593 25.93 14.85 -10.31
C GLN A 593 25.00 16.06 -10.20
N LEU A 594 24.35 16.38 -11.31
CA LEU A 594 23.24 17.31 -11.37
C LEU A 594 21.93 16.55 -11.12
N ARG A 595 21.05 17.13 -10.29
CA ARG A 595 19.86 16.49 -9.70
C ARG A 595 18.55 17.22 -10.02
N ALA A 596 18.61 18.53 -10.21
CA ALA A 596 17.43 19.39 -10.33
C ALA A 596 17.55 20.33 -11.54
N LEU A 597 16.39 20.65 -12.15
CA LEU A 597 16.23 21.66 -13.18
C LEU A 597 14.98 22.50 -12.91
N TRP A 598 15.04 23.79 -13.22
CA TRP A 598 13.90 24.69 -13.38
C TRP A 598 14.31 25.89 -14.24
N GLY A 599 13.37 26.60 -14.87
CA GLY A 599 13.63 27.88 -15.51
C GLY A 599 12.39 28.75 -15.62
N SER A 600 12.56 30.05 -15.89
CA SER A 600 11.44 30.94 -16.27
C SER A 600 11.28 31.09 -17.79
N GLY A 601 12.28 30.69 -18.58
CA GLY A 601 12.24 30.77 -20.04
C GLY A 601 13.47 30.17 -20.73
N PRO A 602 13.58 30.27 -22.07
CA PRO A 602 14.63 29.61 -22.85
C PRO A 602 16.05 30.19 -22.60
N ASN A 603 16.11 31.34 -21.92
CA ASN A 603 17.30 32.12 -21.58
C ASN A 603 17.45 32.34 -20.06
N ASP A 604 16.70 31.60 -19.24
CA ASP A 604 16.84 31.59 -17.77
C ASP A 604 16.52 30.18 -17.27
N VAL A 605 17.55 29.36 -17.14
CA VAL A 605 17.46 27.97 -16.67
C VAL A 605 18.49 27.73 -15.57
N TRP A 606 18.10 27.04 -14.53
CA TRP A 606 18.89 26.74 -13.35
C TRP A 606 19.06 25.24 -13.21
N ALA A 607 20.30 24.79 -13.02
CA ALA A 607 20.64 23.40 -12.74
C ALA A 607 21.26 23.29 -11.34
N GLY A 608 20.78 22.35 -10.52
CA GLY A 608 21.27 22.12 -9.16
C GLY A 608 21.82 20.72 -9.00
N GLY A 609 22.86 20.53 -8.19
CA GLY A 609 23.51 19.24 -8.00
C GLY A 609 24.17 19.02 -6.64
N ASP A 610 25.04 18.00 -6.59
CA ASP A 610 25.88 17.68 -5.44
C ASP A 610 26.81 18.83 -5.04
N SER A 611 27.39 18.75 -3.84
CA SER A 611 28.31 19.76 -3.26
C SER A 611 27.75 21.19 -3.20
N GLY A 612 26.42 21.36 -3.28
CA GLY A 612 25.76 22.66 -3.32
C GLY A 612 25.92 23.43 -4.63
N TYR A 613 26.35 22.77 -5.72
CA TYR A 613 26.50 23.42 -7.03
C TYR A 613 25.17 23.91 -7.57
N LEU A 614 25.15 25.18 -7.99
CA LEU A 614 24.11 25.78 -8.81
C LEU A 614 24.75 26.35 -10.07
N LEU A 615 24.17 26.04 -11.23
CA LEU A 615 24.54 26.63 -12.51
C LEU A 615 23.36 27.43 -13.06
N HIS A 616 23.66 28.52 -13.77
CA HIS A 616 22.68 29.40 -14.40
C HIS A 616 22.97 29.54 -15.90
N TRP A 617 21.93 29.37 -16.71
CA TRP A 617 21.94 29.55 -18.16
C TRP A 617 21.35 30.91 -18.53
N ASP A 618 22.16 31.74 -19.21
CA ASP A 618 21.82 33.13 -19.58
C ASP A 618 21.19 33.29 -20.98
N GLY A 619 20.93 32.18 -21.68
CA GLY A 619 20.55 32.16 -23.11
C GLY A 619 21.70 31.82 -24.07
N THR A 620 22.95 31.90 -23.60
CA THR A 620 24.17 31.68 -24.39
C THR A 620 25.16 30.73 -23.73
N SER A 621 25.28 30.76 -22.39
CA SER A 621 26.29 30.03 -21.63
C SER A 621 25.77 29.54 -20.28
N TRP A 622 26.38 28.48 -19.74
CA TRP A 622 26.22 28.09 -18.33
C TRP A 622 27.32 28.72 -17.49
N SER A 623 26.94 29.43 -16.43
CA SER A 623 27.84 29.95 -15.39
C SER A 623 27.63 29.23 -14.07
N LEU A 624 28.64 29.21 -13.19
CA LEU A 624 28.51 28.67 -11.82
C LEU A 624 28.13 29.82 -10.87
N VAL A 625 27.09 29.62 -10.06
CA VAL A 625 26.58 30.63 -9.12
C VAL A 625 26.72 30.14 -7.68
N THR A 626 27.23 31.01 -6.79
CA THR A 626 27.39 30.70 -5.37
C THR A 626 26.04 30.52 -4.68
N SER A 627 25.74 29.30 -4.23
CA SER A 627 24.51 28.93 -3.51
C SER A 627 24.52 29.30 -2.02
N GLY A 628 25.70 29.55 -1.44
CA GLY A 628 25.89 29.74 0.00
C GLY A 628 25.88 28.46 0.84
N THR A 629 25.90 27.27 0.20
CA THR A 629 25.92 25.96 0.88
C THR A 629 26.78 24.94 0.14
N THR A 630 27.19 23.88 0.84
CA THR A 630 27.86 22.69 0.26
C THR A 630 26.97 21.45 0.29
N ALA A 631 25.76 21.54 0.85
CA ALA A 631 24.81 20.43 0.84
C ALA A 631 24.16 20.28 -0.55
N PRO A 632 23.92 19.04 -1.05
CA PRO A 632 23.33 18.82 -2.36
C PRO A 632 22.00 19.55 -2.57
N ILE A 633 21.85 20.18 -3.73
CA ILE A 633 20.58 20.73 -4.20
C ILE A 633 19.72 19.56 -4.70
N LEU A 634 18.56 19.36 -4.08
CA LEU A 634 17.68 18.22 -4.35
C LEU A 634 16.54 18.57 -5.31
N SER A 635 16.05 19.82 -5.26
CA SER A 635 14.94 20.30 -6.07
C SER A 635 15.04 21.82 -6.24
N LEU A 636 14.58 22.30 -7.39
CA LEU A 636 14.50 23.70 -7.80
C LEU A 636 13.07 24.02 -8.26
N SER A 637 12.56 25.21 -7.92
CA SER A 637 11.31 25.76 -8.46
C SER A 637 11.29 27.27 -8.27
N GLY A 638 10.63 28.02 -9.16
CA GLY A 638 10.54 29.48 -9.05
C GLY A 638 9.27 30.05 -9.67
N THR A 639 9.11 31.37 -9.57
CA THR A 639 8.01 32.12 -10.20
C THR A 639 8.51 33.11 -11.26
N SER A 640 9.78 33.51 -11.22
CA SER A 640 10.44 34.39 -12.17
C SER A 640 11.97 34.21 -12.11
N SER A 641 12.72 34.82 -13.04
CA SER A 641 14.19 34.91 -12.99
C SER A 641 14.74 35.66 -11.77
N SER A 642 13.88 36.36 -11.02
CA SER A 642 14.19 37.05 -9.75
C SER A 642 13.60 36.37 -8.51
N ASP A 643 12.93 35.23 -8.67
CA ASP A 643 12.34 34.44 -7.59
C ASP A 643 12.50 32.94 -7.87
N VAL A 644 13.67 32.40 -7.54
CA VAL A 644 13.98 30.97 -7.66
C VAL A 644 14.28 30.40 -6.28
N TRP A 645 13.74 29.24 -5.99
CA TRP A 645 13.85 28.55 -4.71
C TRP A 645 14.52 27.20 -4.92
N ALA A 646 15.36 26.80 -3.96
CA ALA A 646 15.99 25.49 -3.95
C ALA A 646 15.92 24.88 -2.54
N VAL A 647 15.93 23.54 -2.47
CA VAL A 647 16.06 22.82 -1.20
C VAL A 647 17.27 21.91 -1.19
N THR A 648 17.98 21.94 -0.06
CA THR A 648 18.86 20.85 0.39
C THR A 648 18.12 20.07 1.47
N ALA A 649 18.66 18.93 1.91
CA ALA A 649 18.03 18.11 2.95
C ALA A 649 17.67 18.92 4.22
N SER A 650 18.50 19.90 4.62
CA SER A 650 18.29 20.70 5.84
C SER A 650 17.87 22.16 5.59
N GLN A 651 18.05 22.70 4.39
CA GLN A 651 17.87 24.13 4.11
C GLN A 651 16.85 24.40 3.00
N VAL A 652 16.14 25.52 3.11
CA VAL A 652 15.50 26.20 1.97
C VAL A 652 16.30 27.45 1.65
N ILE A 653 16.69 27.62 0.38
CA ILE A 653 17.41 28.79 -0.11
C ILE A 653 16.64 29.48 -1.25
N ARG A 654 16.85 30.78 -1.44
CA ARG A 654 16.16 31.61 -2.44
C ARG A 654 17.10 32.59 -3.13
N TRP A 655 17.01 32.63 -4.46
CA TRP A 655 17.50 33.67 -5.35
C TRP A 655 16.52 34.83 -5.42
N ASN A 656 17.01 36.05 -5.23
CA ASN A 656 16.23 37.30 -5.25
C ASN A 656 16.47 38.14 -6.52
N GLY A 657 17.10 37.59 -7.56
CA GLY A 657 17.58 38.32 -8.73
C GLY A 657 19.05 38.77 -8.67
N THR A 658 19.71 38.69 -7.50
CA THR A 658 21.13 39.10 -7.35
C THR A 658 21.98 38.16 -6.49
N ALA A 659 21.41 37.47 -5.51
CA ALA A 659 22.12 36.54 -4.63
C ALA A 659 21.22 35.40 -4.12
N TRP A 660 21.83 34.25 -3.85
CA TRP A 660 21.21 33.18 -3.08
C TRP A 660 21.30 33.48 -1.57
N SER A 661 20.22 33.21 -0.85
CA SER A 661 20.10 33.45 0.59
C SER A 661 19.36 32.31 1.28
N VAL A 662 19.76 31.95 2.49
CA VAL A 662 19.03 30.96 3.31
C VAL A 662 17.74 31.59 3.82
N GLN A 663 16.62 30.90 3.62
CA GLN A 663 15.29 31.33 4.05
C GLN A 663 14.75 30.48 5.21
N ASP A 664 15.18 29.22 5.30
CA ASP A 664 14.79 28.30 6.37
C ASP A 664 15.88 27.25 6.63
N THR A 665 16.03 26.87 7.91
CA THR A 665 16.88 25.77 8.40
C THR A 665 16.17 24.88 9.44
N SER A 666 14.86 25.06 9.65
CA SER A 666 14.07 24.35 10.67
C SER A 666 13.71 22.90 10.30
N SER A 667 14.17 22.40 9.15
CA SER A 667 13.82 21.07 8.66
C SER A 667 14.49 19.95 9.45
N THR A 668 13.73 19.33 10.35
CA THR A 668 14.14 18.13 11.11
C THR A 668 13.93 16.82 10.36
N ALA A 669 13.22 16.86 9.21
CA ALA A 669 12.67 15.69 8.54
C ALA A 669 13.26 15.43 7.13
N GLY A 670 14.24 16.19 6.67
CA GLY A 670 14.80 16.05 5.32
C GLY A 670 13.86 16.59 4.24
N ASN A 671 14.15 17.77 3.67
CA ASN A 671 13.44 18.26 2.48
C ASN A 671 13.77 17.37 1.26
N ASN A 672 12.80 17.13 0.38
CA ASN A 672 13.00 16.41 -0.89
C ASN A 672 12.68 17.30 -2.09
N ALA A 673 11.50 17.94 -2.07
CA ALA A 673 11.00 18.74 -3.19
C ALA A 673 10.50 20.11 -2.73
N ILE A 674 10.63 21.10 -3.61
CA ILE A 674 10.04 22.44 -3.47
C ILE A 674 9.24 22.77 -4.72
N SER A 675 8.11 23.46 -4.55
CA SER A 675 7.32 23.98 -5.67
C SER A 675 6.77 25.36 -5.33
N ALA A 676 6.84 26.26 -6.31
CA ALA A 676 6.43 27.65 -6.20
C ALA A 676 5.49 28.02 -7.37
N GLY A 677 4.44 28.78 -7.09
CA GLY A 677 3.48 29.21 -8.10
C GLY A 677 2.52 30.28 -7.60
N GLY A 678 2.56 31.47 -8.22
CA GLY A 678 1.83 32.63 -7.70
C GLY A 678 2.41 33.07 -6.35
N SER A 679 1.56 33.20 -5.32
CA SER A 679 1.98 33.47 -3.94
C SER A 679 2.40 32.22 -3.16
N GLU A 680 2.08 31.02 -3.67
CA GLU A 680 2.27 29.77 -2.94
C GLU A 680 3.69 29.22 -3.12
N VAL A 681 4.38 28.95 -2.01
CA VAL A 681 5.67 28.24 -1.99
C VAL A 681 5.57 27.12 -0.95
N TRP A 682 5.83 25.89 -1.38
CA TRP A 682 5.61 24.68 -0.58
C TRP A 682 6.81 23.74 -0.65
N VAL A 683 7.13 23.11 0.48
CA VAL A 683 8.23 22.14 0.63
C VAL A 683 7.67 20.81 1.12
N ALA A 684 7.97 19.74 0.39
CA ALA A 684 7.72 18.36 0.81
C ALA A 684 8.99 17.76 1.42
N SER A 685 8.89 17.31 2.68
CA SER A 685 9.92 16.62 3.45
C SER A 685 9.55 15.15 3.66
N LEU A 686 10.43 14.31 4.21
CA LEU A 686 10.17 12.85 4.31
C LEU A 686 8.89 12.49 5.08
N THR A 687 8.48 13.32 6.05
CA THR A 687 7.31 13.10 6.93
C THR A 687 6.38 14.30 7.06
N THR A 688 6.74 15.46 6.51
CA THR A 688 5.99 16.71 6.68
C THR A 688 5.82 17.46 5.36
N LEU A 689 4.72 18.20 5.26
CA LEU A 689 4.47 19.17 4.21
C LEU A 689 4.47 20.56 4.85
N ARG A 690 5.18 21.53 4.25
CA ARG A 690 5.35 22.87 4.83
C ARG A 690 5.02 23.96 3.81
N ARG A 691 4.21 24.93 4.23
CA ARG A 691 3.81 26.11 3.43
C ARG A 691 4.59 27.33 3.88
N ARG A 692 4.97 28.19 2.94
CA ARG A 692 5.56 29.49 3.27
C ARG A 692 4.47 30.49 3.69
N GLU A 693 4.55 30.98 4.93
CA GLU A 693 3.60 31.95 5.48
C GLU A 693 4.38 33.16 6.02
N GLY A 694 4.17 34.33 5.39
CA GLY A 694 4.97 35.54 5.65
C GLY A 694 6.45 35.35 5.26
N THR A 695 7.28 35.05 6.26
CA THR A 695 8.71 34.69 6.10
C THR A 695 9.05 33.28 6.59
N ALA A 696 8.14 32.60 7.30
CA ALA A 696 8.38 31.28 7.89
C ALA A 696 7.87 30.13 6.99
N PHE A 697 8.32 28.91 7.27
CA PHE A 697 7.74 27.68 6.70
C PHE A 697 6.99 26.91 7.78
N VAL A 698 5.66 27.01 7.75
CA VAL A 698 4.74 26.42 8.75
C VAL A 698 4.33 25.02 8.31
N ALA A 699 4.22 24.08 9.25
CA ALA A 699 3.76 22.73 8.97
C ALA A 699 2.27 22.74 8.57
N ALA A 700 1.97 22.27 7.36
CA ALA A 700 0.60 22.18 6.88
C ALA A 700 -0.08 20.92 7.45
N PRO A 701 -1.30 21.02 8.02
CA PRO A 701 -2.06 19.87 8.53
C PRO A 701 -2.66 19.03 7.38
N ALA A 702 -1.78 18.39 6.61
CA ALA A 702 -2.18 17.46 5.57
C ALA A 702 -2.77 16.16 6.17
N SER A 703 -2.21 15.70 7.32
CA SER A 703 -2.56 14.45 8.04
C SER A 703 -2.62 13.20 7.14
N VAL A 704 -1.89 13.20 6.03
CA VAL A 704 -1.99 12.21 4.96
C VAL A 704 -1.35 10.85 5.26
N GLY A 705 -0.76 10.66 6.45
CA GLY A 705 -0.14 9.42 6.95
C GLY A 705 1.08 8.88 6.19
N ALA A 706 1.24 9.27 4.93
CA ALA A 706 2.27 8.77 4.03
C ALA A 706 3.41 9.76 3.85
N ALA A 707 4.60 9.20 3.64
CA ALA A 707 5.83 9.93 3.41
C ALA A 707 5.83 10.57 2.00
N LEU A 708 5.56 11.88 1.93
CA LEU A 708 5.57 12.65 0.68
C LEU A 708 7.00 12.80 0.12
N ARG A 709 7.10 12.95 -1.20
CA ARG A 709 8.36 13.00 -1.96
C ARG A 709 8.40 14.15 -2.96
N THR A 710 7.27 14.42 -3.61
CA THR A 710 7.14 15.43 -4.65
C THR A 710 5.92 16.31 -4.41
N ILE A 711 5.96 17.53 -4.94
CA ILE A 711 4.89 18.50 -4.88
C ILE A 711 4.86 19.33 -6.18
N ALA A 712 3.66 19.61 -6.69
CA ALA A 712 3.41 20.49 -7.80
C ALA A 712 2.34 21.52 -7.40
N VAL A 713 2.76 22.77 -7.21
CA VAL A 713 1.87 23.93 -7.18
C VAL A 713 1.48 24.24 -8.62
N VAL A 714 0.19 24.27 -8.91
CA VAL A 714 -0.32 24.58 -10.24
C VAL A 714 -0.07 26.06 -10.58
N PRO A 715 0.28 26.42 -11.84
CA PRO A 715 0.38 27.80 -12.26
C PRO A 715 -0.82 28.66 -11.83
N GLY A 716 -0.56 29.76 -11.12
CA GLY A 716 -1.59 30.61 -10.51
C GLY A 716 -2.09 30.17 -9.13
N GLY A 717 -1.50 29.12 -8.52
CA GLY A 717 -1.69 28.74 -7.12
C GLY A 717 -3.02 28.06 -6.75
N LYS A 718 -3.93 27.86 -7.70
CA LYS A 718 -5.34 27.47 -7.43
C LYS A 718 -5.58 26.01 -7.05
N LYS A 719 -4.64 25.10 -7.27
CA LYS A 719 -4.67 23.72 -6.74
C LYS A 719 -3.23 23.30 -6.43
N ILE A 720 -3.04 22.48 -5.41
CA ILE A 720 -1.71 21.99 -5.02
C ILE A 720 -1.78 20.46 -4.96
N TRP A 721 -0.83 19.80 -5.61
CA TRP A 721 -0.74 18.35 -5.64
C TRP A 721 0.52 17.91 -4.92
N ALA A 722 0.45 16.87 -4.09
CA ALA A 722 1.62 16.26 -3.46
C ALA A 722 1.52 14.73 -3.54
N ALA A 723 2.66 14.06 -3.68
CA ALA A 723 2.69 12.61 -3.84
C ALA A 723 3.94 11.97 -3.23
N GLY A 724 3.91 10.66 -2.98
CA GLY A 724 5.03 9.95 -2.35
C GLY A 724 4.89 8.42 -2.25
N ASN A 725 5.27 7.87 -1.09
CA ASN A 725 5.21 6.43 -0.81
C ASN A 725 3.79 5.83 -0.99
N LEU A 726 3.71 4.52 -1.22
CA LEU A 726 2.44 3.76 -1.35
C LEU A 726 1.52 4.25 -2.48
N GLY A 727 2.08 4.78 -3.58
CA GLY A 727 1.33 5.36 -4.69
C GLY A 727 0.55 6.63 -4.34
N VAL A 728 0.72 7.19 -3.14
CA VAL A 728 -0.16 8.23 -2.61
C VAL A 728 -0.04 9.50 -3.42
N VAL A 729 -1.18 9.98 -3.91
CA VAL A 729 -1.40 11.31 -4.46
C VAL A 729 -2.53 11.99 -3.68
N VAL A 730 -2.26 13.21 -3.23
CA VAL A 730 -3.22 14.09 -2.56
C VAL A 730 -3.32 15.43 -3.27
N GLN A 731 -4.52 16.00 -3.28
CA GLN A 731 -4.81 17.31 -3.85
C GLN A 731 -5.40 18.22 -2.78
N LYS A 732 -4.85 19.42 -2.60
CA LYS A 732 -5.54 20.52 -1.93
C LYS A 732 -6.26 21.39 -2.95
N SER A 733 -7.56 21.58 -2.71
CA SER A 733 -8.33 22.71 -3.25
C SER A 733 -8.25 23.90 -2.29
N PRO A 734 -8.40 25.16 -2.74
CA PRO A 734 -8.18 26.36 -1.93
C PRO A 734 -8.88 26.34 -0.58
#